data_AF-A0A853A467-F1
#
_entry.id   AF-A0A853A467-F1
#
_cell.length_a   1.000
_cell.length_b   1.000
_cell.length_c   1.000
_cell.angle_alpha   90.00
_cell.angle_beta   90.00
_cell.angle_gamma   90.00
#
_symmetry.space_group_name_H-M   'P 1'
#
loop_
_entity.id
_entity.type
_entity.pdbx_description
1 polymer ?
#
loop_
_entity_poly.entity_id
_entity_poly.type
_entity_poly.pdbx_seq_one_letter_code
_entity_poly.pdbx_strand_id
1 'polypeptide(L)'
;MATTTPPSRRAAAPPPSADASPPTTVAFGRTVTALALTGMLVVGQLYSVLPLLGQMADDWGVDAAATSWTVTSFGLAYAAGFLLSGPLAQRHGERRVIILGLVATAVTTAAVGFAPGLAAACALRALQGLTSATFAPAAFSYLTVHVPPARRPAALTWLTSSFLAAAVVWQVAAQLVTRAGGSWSGVFWLCAPLMLLAALAVRALLRPDGPRPAQAASPVRAMGRVLAQPRLLAAYGSTLTVLGGFVAVYTAAQVAGPESVATDPGALLALRASALPAMLLAPLVIPLLGRFPAARRVAVALGVAALTTVAASFTGDSVTALGCALFVLVGATAFAAPGLVETVGGAAGADRGPAVTLYTFFLFVGASLGPQFAQALRSTGFGGITLAVAALLAVGCALALLAGGARRGPSATGAAAVVGAAALLVATLPAAGTDPAAASPAAPPARGTDQAAPATRTGTPAGLTANHPDAEGTDMSSTPATDTAALLDRIGLSLPAGWQEVSRRRETHDGRQVVVVRHQADRTPRLGGPHVTVVTDADGVLLGVTRMVPPATGREPVGAVNARALALEFFAAVDPEHAAGLSVQWVDRHDETVTDAEGRRHTVPGTKVKTRHQDGGYAWVILGPDGEVVTYERDIAWDGAAGRRGTEMWLHDSWILARDGLGPQPPAPYALARA
;
A
#
# COMPACT_ATOMS: atom_id res chain seq x y z
N MET A 1 -16.60 -73.08 -32.86
CA MET A 1 -17.93 -72.92 -32.24
C MET A 1 -17.74 -71.98 -31.04
N ALA A 2 -18.52 -70.90 -31.00
CA ALA A 2 -18.44 -69.68 -30.20
C ALA A 2 -17.74 -69.70 -28.82
N THR A 3 -16.81 -68.76 -28.61
CA THR A 3 -16.47 -68.22 -27.28
C THR A 3 -17.15 -66.86 -27.10
N THR A 4 -18.03 -66.82 -26.11
CA THR A 4 -18.91 -65.71 -25.69
C THR A 4 -18.12 -64.51 -25.14
N THR A 5 -18.30 -63.34 -25.73
CA THR A 5 -17.86 -62.05 -25.20
C THR A 5 -18.91 -61.52 -24.18
N PRO A 6 -18.54 -61.10 -22.97
CA PRO A 6 -19.49 -60.53 -22.01
C PRO A 6 -19.87 -59.08 -22.40
N PRO A 7 -21.03 -58.57 -21.96
CA PRO A 7 -21.49 -57.24 -22.31
C PRO A 7 -20.59 -56.17 -21.68
N SER A 8 -20.25 -55.14 -22.47
CA SER A 8 -19.51 -53.96 -22.04
C SER A 8 -20.19 -53.30 -20.84
N ARG A 9 -19.55 -53.34 -19.66
CA ARG A 9 -19.87 -52.42 -18.57
C ARG A 9 -19.72 -50.99 -19.13
N ARG A 10 -20.84 -50.26 -19.26
CA ARG A 10 -20.81 -48.79 -19.33
C ARG A 10 -19.92 -48.33 -18.17
N ALA A 11 -18.75 -47.78 -18.48
CA ALA A 11 -17.95 -47.10 -17.49
C ALA A 11 -18.81 -45.98 -16.91
N ALA A 12 -19.18 -46.11 -15.63
CA ALA A 12 -19.82 -45.04 -14.90
C ALA A 12 -18.93 -43.81 -15.01
N ALA A 13 -19.53 -42.67 -15.37
CA ALA A 13 -18.82 -41.40 -15.38
C ALA A 13 -18.09 -41.23 -14.04
N PRO A 14 -16.80 -40.86 -14.04
CA PRO A 14 -16.10 -40.60 -12.78
C PRO A 14 -16.87 -39.52 -12.02
N PRO A 15 -17.03 -39.66 -10.69
CA PRO A 15 -17.69 -38.62 -9.91
C PRO A 15 -16.99 -37.28 -10.17
N PRO A 16 -17.74 -36.17 -10.28
CA PRO A 16 -17.13 -34.87 -10.47
C PRO A 16 -16.04 -34.66 -9.42
N SER A 17 -14.82 -34.39 -9.89
CA SER A 17 -13.65 -34.16 -9.04
C SER A 17 -13.97 -33.16 -7.94
N ALA A 18 -13.75 -33.57 -6.69
CA ALA A 18 -14.01 -32.82 -5.47
C ALA A 18 -13.07 -31.60 -5.24
N ASP A 19 -12.56 -30.97 -6.30
CA ASP A 19 -11.64 -29.81 -6.21
C ASP A 19 -12.17 -28.50 -6.81
N ALA A 20 -13.43 -28.47 -7.23
CA ALA A 20 -14.16 -27.20 -7.33
C ALA A 20 -15.03 -27.05 -6.08
N SER A 21 -14.41 -26.80 -4.93
CA SER A 21 -15.14 -26.07 -3.89
C SER A 21 -15.71 -24.82 -4.58
N PRO A 22 -17.03 -24.59 -4.60
CA PRO A 22 -17.54 -23.32 -5.11
C PRO A 22 -16.79 -22.21 -4.37
N PRO A 23 -16.48 -21.05 -5.01
CA PRO A 23 -16.05 -19.89 -4.26
C PRO A 23 -17.24 -19.52 -3.39
N THR A 24 -17.35 -20.15 -2.22
CA THR A 24 -18.34 -19.82 -1.23
C THR A 24 -17.84 -18.50 -0.69
N THR A 25 -18.28 -17.44 -1.35
CA THR A 25 -17.93 -16.09 -1.01
C THR A 25 -18.49 -15.85 0.38
N VAL A 26 -17.63 -15.43 1.32
CA VAL A 26 -18.10 -14.84 2.57
C VAL A 26 -19.09 -13.74 2.20
N ALA A 27 -20.15 -13.56 3.00
CA ALA A 27 -21.05 -12.43 2.83
C ALA A 27 -20.22 -11.15 2.96
N PHE A 28 -19.83 -10.58 1.81
CA PHE A 28 -18.79 -9.57 1.69
C PHE A 28 -19.09 -8.37 2.59
N GLY A 29 -20.33 -7.87 2.53
CA GLY A 29 -20.78 -6.77 3.38
C GLY A 29 -20.64 -7.09 4.87
N ARG A 30 -21.22 -8.21 5.34
CA ARG A 30 -21.17 -8.59 6.77
C ARG A 30 -19.75 -8.75 7.30
N THR A 31 -18.87 -9.35 6.51
CA THR A 31 -17.47 -9.61 6.90
C THR A 31 -16.67 -8.32 6.98
N VAL A 32 -16.77 -7.47 5.95
CA VAL A 32 -16.06 -6.18 5.92
C VAL A 32 -16.59 -5.25 7.00
N THR A 33 -17.91 -5.17 7.20
CA THR A 33 -18.51 -4.36 8.27
C THR A 33 -18.09 -4.85 9.64
N ALA A 34 -18.09 -6.17 9.91
CA ALA A 34 -17.65 -6.70 11.19
C ALA A 34 -16.18 -6.37 11.48
N LEU A 35 -15.29 -6.53 10.49
CA LEU A 35 -13.88 -6.18 10.63
C LEU A 35 -13.67 -4.67 10.76
N ALA A 36 -14.41 -3.84 10.03
CA ALA A 36 -14.33 -2.39 10.13
C ALA A 36 -14.80 -1.88 11.51
N LEU A 37 -15.94 -2.36 12.02
CA LEU A 37 -16.42 -2.00 13.36
C LEU A 37 -15.50 -2.49 14.47
N THR A 38 -14.97 -3.71 14.33
CA THR A 38 -13.99 -4.25 15.27
C THR A 38 -12.70 -3.43 15.23
N GLY A 39 -12.24 -3.08 14.03
CA GLY A 39 -11.06 -2.25 13.81
C GLY A 39 -11.20 -0.86 14.42
N MET A 40 -12.35 -0.23 14.23
CA MET A 40 -12.73 1.03 14.86
C MET A 40 -12.64 0.94 16.39
N LEU A 41 -13.19 -0.13 16.99
CA LEU A 41 -13.19 -0.35 18.43
C LEU A 41 -11.79 -0.59 19.00
N VAL A 42 -10.97 -1.42 18.34
CA VAL A 42 -9.60 -1.74 18.78
C VAL A 42 -8.69 -0.53 18.66
N VAL A 43 -8.66 0.11 17.48
CA VAL A 43 -7.85 1.32 17.26
C VAL A 43 -8.34 2.47 18.14
N GLY A 44 -9.64 2.52 18.43
CA GLY A 44 -10.24 3.45 19.37
C GLY A 44 -9.61 3.49 20.76
N GLN A 45 -9.05 2.36 21.24
CA GLN A 45 -8.41 2.29 22.57
C GLN A 45 -7.15 3.16 22.67
N LEU A 46 -6.53 3.52 21.55
CA LEU A 46 -5.42 4.47 21.51
C LEU A 46 -5.91 5.90 21.80
N TYR A 47 -7.13 6.24 21.37
CA TYR A 47 -7.62 7.62 21.31
C TYR A 47 -8.60 7.97 22.43
N SER A 48 -9.37 7.00 22.92
CA SER A 48 -10.38 7.19 23.97
C SER A 48 -9.82 7.78 25.27
N VAL A 49 -8.55 7.52 25.57
CA VAL A 49 -7.87 8.01 26.79
C VAL A 49 -7.50 9.50 26.72
N LEU A 50 -7.32 10.07 25.52
CA LEU A 50 -6.83 11.45 25.34
C LEU A 50 -7.69 12.51 26.07
N PRO A 51 -9.03 12.49 25.99
CA PRO A 51 -9.86 13.43 26.75
C PRO A 51 -9.97 13.09 28.25
N LEU A 52 -9.49 11.93 28.69
CA LEU A 52 -9.59 11.46 30.08
C LEU A 52 -8.36 11.82 30.92
N LEU A 53 -7.25 12.23 30.28
CA LEU A 53 -5.97 12.48 30.92
C LEU A 53 -6.06 13.46 32.11
N GLY A 54 -6.88 14.51 32.01
CA GLY A 54 -7.10 15.47 33.10
C GLY A 54 -7.76 14.83 34.33
N GLN A 55 -8.88 14.12 34.13
CA GLN A 55 -9.57 13.43 35.23
C GLN A 55 -8.68 12.36 35.89
N MET A 56 -7.88 11.65 35.08
CA MET A 56 -6.91 10.67 35.59
C MET A 56 -5.81 11.35 36.42
N ALA A 57 -5.41 12.58 36.06
CA ALA A 57 -4.43 13.35 36.80
C ALA A 57 -4.99 13.78 38.16
N ASP A 58 -6.22 14.28 38.17
CA ASP A 58 -6.93 14.71 39.38
C ASP A 58 -7.16 13.53 40.35
N ASP A 59 -7.66 12.40 39.85
CA ASP A 59 -7.94 11.20 40.66
C ASP A 59 -6.68 10.59 41.29
N TRP A 60 -5.53 10.68 40.61
CA TRP A 60 -4.26 10.16 41.10
C TRP A 60 -3.39 11.19 41.80
N GLY A 61 -3.79 12.47 41.82
CA GLY A 61 -3.00 13.56 42.38
C GLY A 61 -1.64 13.74 41.70
N VAL A 62 -1.56 13.50 40.39
CA VAL A 62 -0.32 13.63 39.59
C VAL A 62 -0.42 14.77 38.59
N ASP A 63 0.72 15.25 38.09
CA ASP A 63 0.73 16.24 37.01
C ASP A 63 0.04 15.69 35.75
N ALA A 64 -0.79 16.51 35.10
CA ALA A 64 -1.48 16.16 33.86
C ALA A 64 -0.49 15.76 32.77
N ALA A 65 0.72 16.35 32.73
CA ALA A 65 1.76 15.93 31.81
C ALA A 65 2.22 14.48 32.04
N ALA A 66 2.28 14.03 33.31
CA ALA A 66 2.70 12.68 33.65
C ALA A 66 1.71 11.62 33.15
N THR A 67 0.41 11.94 33.10
CA THR A 67 -0.61 11.01 32.58
C THR A 67 -0.44 10.70 31.10
N SER A 68 0.25 11.55 30.32
CA SER A 68 0.56 11.29 28.90
C SER A 68 1.40 10.02 28.70
N TRP A 69 2.13 9.57 29.71
CA TRP A 69 2.86 8.30 29.68
C TRP A 69 1.94 7.09 29.48
N THR A 70 0.66 7.18 29.83
CA THR A 70 -0.33 6.12 29.56
C THR A 70 -0.58 5.94 28.05
N VAL A 71 -0.51 7.03 27.28
CA VAL A 71 -0.63 7.03 25.82
C VAL A 71 0.65 6.47 25.20
N THR A 72 1.82 6.98 25.64
CA THR A 72 3.12 6.54 25.16
C THR A 72 3.37 5.06 25.44
N SER A 73 3.02 4.56 26.64
CA SER A 73 3.18 3.15 27.02
C SER A 73 2.34 2.24 26.13
N PHE A 74 1.07 2.61 25.88
CA PHE A 74 0.22 1.89 24.93
C PHE A 74 0.83 1.90 23.53
N GLY A 75 1.22 3.07 23.01
CA GLY A 75 1.68 3.21 21.62
C GLY A 75 2.99 2.48 21.33
N LEU A 76 3.95 2.50 22.26
CA LEU A 76 5.22 1.76 22.12
C LEU A 76 4.99 0.25 22.15
N ALA A 77 4.15 -0.24 23.06
CA ALA A 77 3.82 -1.65 23.13
C ALA A 77 2.95 -2.11 21.95
N TYR A 78 2.07 -1.24 21.45
CA TYR A 78 1.29 -1.45 20.22
C TYR A 78 2.22 -1.59 19.01
N ALA A 79 3.22 -0.70 18.88
CA ALA A 79 4.25 -0.80 17.86
C ALA A 79 5.00 -2.14 17.94
N ALA A 80 5.49 -2.51 19.11
CA ALA A 80 6.18 -3.79 19.33
C ALA A 80 5.29 -5.00 18.99
N GLY A 81 4.00 -4.94 19.34
CA GLY A 81 3.03 -5.97 19.03
C GLY A 81 2.81 -6.18 17.52
N PHE A 82 2.94 -5.14 16.69
CA PHE A 82 2.87 -5.31 15.22
C PHE A 82 3.97 -6.23 14.71
N LEU A 83 5.18 -6.17 15.27
CA LEU A 83 6.29 -7.05 14.89
C LEU A 83 5.98 -8.53 15.18
N LEU A 84 5.19 -8.81 16.22
CA LEU A 84 4.81 -10.17 16.64
C LEU A 84 3.56 -10.70 15.93
N SER A 85 2.60 -9.81 15.64
CA SER A 85 1.29 -10.15 15.11
C SER A 85 1.33 -10.83 13.73
N GLY A 86 2.20 -10.39 12.82
CA GLY A 86 2.33 -10.96 11.48
C GLY A 86 2.69 -12.45 11.51
N PRO A 87 3.82 -12.82 12.14
CA PRO A 87 4.19 -14.23 12.34
C PRO A 87 3.12 -15.05 13.07
N LEU A 88 2.47 -14.46 14.09
CA LEU A 88 1.39 -15.14 14.83
C LEU A 88 0.19 -15.45 13.93
N ALA A 89 -0.27 -14.47 13.15
CA ALA A 89 -1.39 -14.62 12.23
C ALA A 89 -1.09 -15.66 11.15
N GLN A 90 0.14 -15.69 10.63
CA GLN A 90 0.58 -16.66 9.64
C GLN A 90 0.60 -18.09 10.22
N ARG A 91 1.12 -18.27 11.45
CA ARG A 91 1.25 -19.58 12.11
C ARG A 91 -0.08 -20.15 12.62
N HIS A 92 -0.90 -19.33 13.27
CA HIS A 92 -2.06 -19.81 14.02
C HIS A 92 -3.40 -19.59 13.31
N GLY A 93 -3.44 -18.83 12.21
CA GLY A 93 -4.68 -18.44 11.54
C GLY A 93 -5.09 -17.00 11.87
N GLU A 94 -5.63 -16.25 10.91
CA GLU A 94 -6.02 -14.87 11.18
C GLU A 94 -7.23 -14.81 12.11
N ARG A 95 -8.25 -15.67 11.91
CA ARG A 95 -9.47 -15.63 12.73
C ARG A 95 -9.15 -15.94 14.19
N ARG A 96 -8.36 -16.99 14.45
CA ARG A 96 -7.94 -17.34 15.81
C ARG A 96 -7.14 -16.22 16.48
N VAL A 97 -6.19 -15.62 15.76
CA VAL A 97 -5.38 -14.52 16.31
C VAL A 97 -6.23 -13.28 16.61
N ILE A 98 -7.17 -12.93 15.73
CA ILE A 98 -8.10 -11.82 15.97
C ILE A 98 -8.94 -12.09 17.23
N ILE A 99 -9.52 -13.28 17.37
CA ILE A 99 -10.38 -13.61 18.52
C ILE A 99 -9.60 -13.59 19.83
N LEU A 100 -8.46 -14.28 19.90
CA LEU A 100 -7.62 -14.32 21.10
C LEU A 100 -7.09 -12.92 21.45
N GLY A 101 -6.71 -12.16 20.43
CA GLY A 101 -6.34 -10.75 20.55
C GLY A 101 -7.43 -9.92 21.20
N LEU A 102 -8.66 -9.97 20.66
CA LEU A 102 -9.80 -9.23 21.19
C LEU A 102 -10.16 -9.61 22.63
N VAL A 103 -10.11 -10.89 22.98
CA VAL A 103 -10.36 -11.34 24.35
C VAL A 103 -9.27 -10.81 25.29
N ALA A 104 -8.00 -10.92 24.91
CA ALA A 104 -6.90 -10.39 25.70
C ALA A 104 -6.97 -8.86 25.82
N THR A 105 -7.36 -8.16 24.76
CA THR A 105 -7.57 -6.71 24.81
C THR A 105 -8.77 -6.36 25.67
N ALA A 106 -9.87 -7.12 25.66
CA ALA A 106 -11.01 -6.88 26.55
C ALA A 106 -10.62 -6.98 28.03
N VAL A 107 -9.89 -8.05 28.41
CA VAL A 107 -9.43 -8.25 29.79
C VAL A 107 -8.49 -7.13 30.24
N THR A 108 -7.51 -6.77 29.40
CA THR A 108 -6.56 -5.71 29.71
C THR A 108 -7.21 -4.33 29.76
N THR A 109 -8.19 -4.07 28.88
CA THR A 109 -9.02 -2.85 28.89
C THR A 109 -9.79 -2.75 30.19
N ALA A 110 -10.47 -3.82 30.63
CA ALA A 110 -11.17 -3.82 31.91
C ALA A 110 -10.23 -3.58 33.09
N ALA A 111 -9.04 -4.20 33.08
CA ALA A 111 -8.03 -4.03 34.12
C ALA A 111 -7.53 -2.58 34.24
N VAL A 112 -7.39 -1.85 33.12
CA VAL A 112 -7.01 -0.42 33.15
C VAL A 112 -8.00 0.42 33.96
N GLY A 113 -9.30 0.11 33.90
CA GLY A 113 -10.31 0.80 34.71
C GLY A 113 -10.17 0.61 36.23
N PHE A 114 -9.40 -0.40 36.67
CA PHE A 114 -9.07 -0.64 38.08
C PHE A 114 -7.68 -0.15 38.47
N ALA A 115 -6.99 0.61 37.62
CA ALA A 115 -5.63 1.03 37.90
C ALA A 115 -5.58 1.99 39.11
N PRO A 116 -4.84 1.65 40.19
CA PRO A 116 -4.78 2.45 41.41
C PRO A 116 -3.90 3.70 41.30
N GLY A 117 -3.16 3.85 40.19
CA GLY A 117 -2.25 4.97 39.97
C GLY A 117 -1.52 4.89 38.64
N LEU A 118 -0.74 5.92 38.33
CA LEU A 118 -0.09 6.11 37.03
C LEU A 118 0.81 4.94 36.61
N ALA A 119 1.66 4.42 37.51
CA ALA A 119 2.60 3.34 37.17
C ALA A 119 1.87 2.05 36.76
N ALA A 120 0.84 1.66 37.52
CA ALA A 120 0.01 0.50 37.21
C ALA A 120 -0.77 0.72 35.90
N ALA A 121 -1.31 1.93 35.69
CA ALA A 121 -1.98 2.29 34.45
C ALA A 121 -1.05 2.19 33.23
N CYS A 122 0.19 2.69 33.32
CA CYS A 122 1.19 2.57 32.25
C CYS A 122 1.51 1.11 31.91
N ALA A 123 1.70 0.25 32.93
CA ALA A 123 1.95 -1.17 32.72
C ALA A 123 0.76 -1.88 32.05
N LEU A 124 -0.46 -1.63 32.52
CA LEU A 124 -1.68 -2.18 31.94
C LEU A 124 -1.93 -1.65 30.52
N ARG A 125 -1.65 -0.38 30.27
CA ARG A 125 -1.72 0.25 28.93
C ARG A 125 -0.71 -0.34 27.97
N ALA A 126 0.51 -0.64 28.42
CA ALA A 126 1.49 -1.37 27.61
C ALA A 126 0.96 -2.76 27.24
N LEU A 127 0.42 -3.52 28.19
CA LEU A 127 -0.17 -4.83 27.91
C LEU A 127 -1.40 -4.74 26.98
N GLN A 128 -2.24 -3.72 27.16
CA GLN A 128 -3.38 -3.44 26.30
C GLN A 128 -2.93 -3.08 24.87
N GLY A 129 -1.86 -2.31 24.72
CA GLY A 129 -1.25 -2.00 23.42
C GLY A 129 -0.75 -3.27 22.73
N LEU A 130 0.03 -4.11 23.44
CA LEU A 130 0.56 -5.35 22.90
C LEU A 130 -0.54 -6.29 22.37
N THR A 131 -1.63 -6.44 23.13
CA THR A 131 -2.76 -7.29 22.73
C THR A 131 -3.56 -6.68 21.58
N SER A 132 -3.78 -5.36 21.58
CA SER A 132 -4.52 -4.64 20.53
C SER A 132 -3.85 -4.77 19.15
N ALA A 133 -2.52 -4.84 19.12
CA ALA A 133 -1.72 -4.89 17.88
C ALA A 133 -1.93 -6.17 17.05
N THR A 134 -2.51 -7.21 17.66
CA THR A 134 -2.83 -8.47 16.97
C THR A 134 -3.93 -8.34 15.91
N PHE A 135 -4.78 -7.32 16.02
CA PHE A 135 -5.95 -7.17 15.16
C PHE A 135 -5.60 -6.77 13.73
N ALA A 136 -4.96 -5.61 13.54
CA ALA A 136 -4.89 -4.98 12.22
C ALA A 136 -4.15 -5.84 11.17
N PRO A 137 -2.98 -6.45 11.46
CA PRO A 137 -2.27 -7.28 10.48
C PRO A 137 -3.02 -8.57 10.15
N ALA A 138 -3.65 -9.18 11.15
CA ALA A 138 -4.50 -10.35 10.95
C ALA A 138 -5.75 -10.00 10.12
N ALA A 139 -6.37 -8.84 10.35
CA ALA A 139 -7.51 -8.38 9.55
C ALA A 139 -7.13 -8.11 8.09
N PHE A 140 -5.97 -7.48 7.84
CA PHE A 140 -5.45 -7.29 6.49
C PHE A 140 -5.19 -8.62 5.79
N SER A 141 -4.49 -9.55 6.45
CA SER A 141 -4.21 -10.89 5.90
C SER A 141 -5.52 -11.67 5.63
N TYR A 142 -6.49 -11.57 6.53
CA TYR A 142 -7.76 -12.25 6.37
C TYR A 142 -8.50 -11.75 5.13
N LEU A 143 -8.54 -10.42 4.91
CA LEU A 143 -9.16 -9.83 3.73
C LEU A 143 -8.44 -10.22 2.44
N THR A 144 -7.11 -10.25 2.41
CA THR A 144 -6.37 -10.64 1.20
C THR A 144 -6.56 -12.11 0.84
N VAL A 145 -6.73 -12.99 1.84
CA VAL A 145 -6.97 -14.43 1.62
C VAL A 145 -8.43 -14.72 1.25
N HIS A 146 -9.39 -14.15 1.97
CA HIS A 146 -10.79 -14.58 1.90
C HIS A 146 -11.70 -13.69 1.03
N VAL A 147 -11.26 -12.48 0.67
CA VAL A 147 -12.03 -11.59 -0.22
C VAL A 147 -11.58 -11.77 -1.67
N PRO A 148 -12.52 -11.87 -2.63
CA PRO A 148 -12.19 -11.95 -4.05
C PRO A 148 -11.34 -10.75 -4.51
N PRO A 149 -10.32 -10.94 -5.38
CA PRO A 149 -9.41 -9.88 -5.83
C PRO A 149 -10.11 -8.58 -6.26
N ALA A 150 -11.22 -8.67 -7.00
CA ALA A 150 -12.00 -7.53 -7.47
C ALA A 150 -12.59 -6.65 -6.36
N ARG A 151 -12.83 -7.21 -5.17
CA ARG A 151 -13.40 -6.48 -4.02
C ARG A 151 -12.39 -6.19 -2.92
N ARG A 152 -11.15 -6.69 -3.02
CA ARG A 152 -10.09 -6.44 -2.03
C ARG A 152 -9.80 -4.96 -1.84
N PRO A 153 -9.64 -4.12 -2.90
CA PRO A 153 -9.38 -2.71 -2.71
C PRO A 153 -10.47 -2.04 -1.87
N ALA A 154 -11.75 -2.29 -2.20
CA ALA A 154 -12.87 -1.76 -1.44
C ALA A 154 -12.87 -2.22 0.03
N ALA A 155 -12.65 -3.52 0.28
CA ALA A 155 -12.59 -4.05 1.64
C ALA A 155 -11.45 -3.45 2.48
N LEU A 156 -10.27 -3.31 1.87
CA LEU A 156 -9.10 -2.70 2.49
C LEU A 156 -9.33 -1.23 2.78
N THR A 157 -9.97 -0.49 1.86
CA THR A 157 -10.37 0.90 2.06
C THR A 157 -11.36 1.04 3.22
N TRP A 158 -12.41 0.22 3.29
CA TRP A 158 -13.35 0.25 4.41
C TRP A 158 -12.67 -0.02 5.75
N LEU A 159 -11.74 -0.98 5.78
CA LEU A 159 -10.97 -1.27 6.99
C LEU A 159 -10.07 -0.10 7.39
N THR A 160 -9.31 0.50 6.47
CA THR A 160 -8.43 1.63 6.79
C THR A 160 -9.20 2.89 7.15
N SER A 161 -10.31 3.18 6.46
CA SER A 161 -11.22 4.27 6.81
C SER A 161 -11.78 4.12 8.23
N SER A 162 -12.03 2.88 8.68
CA SER A 162 -12.46 2.63 10.06
C SER A 162 -11.40 3.03 11.08
N PHE A 163 -10.11 2.82 10.80
CA PHE A 163 -9.03 3.25 11.69
C PHE A 163 -8.91 4.78 11.78
N LEU A 164 -9.12 5.47 10.66
CA LEU A 164 -9.12 6.93 10.62
C LEU A 164 -10.26 7.52 11.45
N ALA A 165 -11.48 6.99 11.26
CA ALA A 165 -12.64 7.45 12.01
C ALA A 165 -12.54 7.12 13.51
N ALA A 166 -11.79 6.09 13.90
CA ALA A 166 -11.61 5.71 15.31
C ALA A 166 -11.01 6.84 16.14
N ALA A 167 -10.13 7.63 15.53
CA ALA A 167 -9.50 8.77 16.18
C ALA A 167 -10.52 9.78 16.70
N VAL A 168 -11.58 10.05 15.95
CA VAL A 168 -12.59 11.05 16.33
C VAL A 168 -13.74 10.41 17.10
N VAL A 169 -14.28 9.29 16.61
CA VAL A 169 -15.45 8.63 17.20
C VAL A 169 -15.21 8.30 18.67
N TRP A 170 -14.05 7.75 19.02
CA TRP A 170 -13.78 7.32 20.39
C TRP A 170 -13.41 8.43 21.37
N GLN A 171 -12.85 9.54 20.88
CA GLN A 171 -12.67 10.74 21.72
C GLN A 171 -14.04 11.35 22.06
N VAL A 172 -14.92 11.47 21.07
CA VAL A 172 -16.30 11.96 21.29
C VAL A 172 -17.06 11.02 22.21
N ALA A 173 -17.00 9.71 22.00
CA ALA A 173 -17.66 8.72 22.85
C ALA A 173 -17.17 8.83 24.31
N ALA A 174 -15.85 8.94 24.53
CA ALA A 174 -15.29 9.10 25.87
C ALA A 174 -15.78 10.39 26.56
N GLN A 175 -15.80 11.51 25.85
CA GLN A 175 -16.33 12.78 26.37
C GLN A 175 -17.83 12.73 26.68
N LEU A 176 -18.63 12.02 25.88
CA LEU A 176 -20.06 11.86 26.14
C LEU A 176 -20.31 11.05 27.41
N VAL A 177 -19.56 9.97 27.61
CA VAL A 177 -19.65 9.15 28.83
C VAL A 177 -19.29 9.97 30.06
N THR A 178 -18.21 10.75 30.02
CA THR A 178 -17.82 11.57 31.16
C THR A 178 -18.77 12.74 31.42
N ARG A 179 -19.32 13.38 30.38
CA ARG A 179 -20.36 14.41 30.52
C ARG A 179 -21.67 13.88 31.09
N ALA A 180 -22.00 12.61 30.86
CA ALA A 180 -23.17 11.97 31.44
C ALA A 180 -22.99 11.62 32.94
N GLY A 181 -21.88 12.05 33.57
CA GLY A 181 -21.57 11.76 34.97
C GLY A 181 -20.77 10.46 35.18
N GLY A 182 -20.30 9.81 34.10
CA GLY A 182 -19.43 8.65 34.20
C GLY A 182 -18.00 9.02 34.58
N SER A 183 -17.31 8.13 35.31
CA SER A 183 -15.87 8.24 35.57
C SER A 183 -15.04 7.87 34.33
N TRP A 184 -13.76 8.27 34.29
CA TRP A 184 -12.83 7.82 33.26
C TRP A 184 -12.70 6.29 33.22
N SER A 185 -12.77 5.62 34.38
CA SER A 185 -12.75 4.15 34.47
C SER A 185 -13.98 3.50 33.82
N GLY A 186 -15.14 4.16 33.87
CA GLY A 186 -16.37 3.70 33.22
C GLY A 186 -16.25 3.58 31.70
N VAL A 187 -15.44 4.43 31.05
CA VAL A 187 -15.17 4.35 29.60
C VAL A 187 -14.48 3.03 29.25
N PHE A 188 -13.49 2.61 30.04
CA PHE A 188 -12.76 1.36 29.84
C PHE A 188 -13.66 0.15 30.13
N TRP A 189 -14.45 0.20 31.21
CA TRP A 189 -15.40 -0.86 31.53
C TRP A 189 -16.53 -1.02 30.50
N LEU A 190 -16.91 0.06 29.80
CA LEU A 190 -17.84 -0.01 28.68
C LEU A 190 -17.20 -0.63 27.43
N CYS A 191 -15.92 -0.34 27.17
CA CYS A 191 -15.21 -0.88 26.00
C CYS A 191 -14.96 -2.39 26.10
N ALA A 192 -14.66 -2.90 27.28
CA ALA A 192 -14.36 -4.33 27.49
C ALA A 192 -15.47 -5.29 27.00
N PRO A 193 -16.76 -5.15 27.38
CA PRO A 193 -17.83 -6.01 26.87
C PRO A 193 -18.05 -5.82 25.36
N LEU A 194 -17.88 -4.61 24.82
CA LEU A 194 -17.95 -4.38 23.37
C LEU A 194 -16.87 -5.17 22.62
N MET A 195 -15.67 -5.30 23.18
CA MET A 195 -14.59 -6.12 22.60
C MET A 195 -14.90 -7.61 22.64
N LEU A 196 -15.53 -8.10 23.71
CA LEU A 196 -16.01 -9.49 23.78
C LEU A 196 -17.14 -9.74 22.77
N LEU A 197 -18.08 -8.81 22.61
CA LEU A 197 -19.12 -8.88 21.59
C LEU A 197 -18.52 -8.87 20.18
N ALA A 198 -17.49 -8.06 19.93
CA ALA A 198 -16.76 -8.07 18.67
C ALA A 198 -16.04 -9.41 18.43
N ALA A 199 -15.45 -10.02 19.47
CA ALA A 199 -14.84 -11.34 19.37
C ALA A 199 -15.88 -12.43 19.01
N LEU A 200 -17.07 -12.38 19.61
CA LEU A 200 -18.19 -13.26 19.27
C LEU A 200 -18.70 -13.03 17.85
N ALA A 201 -18.83 -11.76 17.44
CA ALA A 201 -19.23 -11.40 16.08
C ALA A 201 -18.21 -11.89 15.05
N VAL A 202 -16.90 -11.70 15.30
CA VAL A 202 -15.83 -12.24 14.46
C VAL A 202 -15.90 -13.77 14.41
N ARG A 203 -16.07 -14.43 15.55
CA ARG A 203 -16.23 -15.89 15.60
C ARG A 203 -17.43 -16.35 14.79
N ALA A 204 -18.56 -15.64 14.82
CA ALA A 204 -19.77 -16.03 14.11
C ALA A 204 -19.71 -15.72 12.59
N LEU A 205 -19.03 -14.64 12.19
CA LEU A 205 -19.08 -14.10 10.83
C LEU A 205 -17.86 -14.48 9.98
N LEU A 206 -16.67 -14.63 10.57
CA LEU A 206 -15.46 -15.01 9.84
C LEU A 206 -15.35 -16.52 9.68
N ARG A 207 -14.75 -16.92 8.56
CA ARG A 207 -14.50 -18.32 8.22
C ARG A 207 -13.42 -18.94 9.10
N PRO A 208 -13.57 -20.22 9.49
CA PRO A 208 -12.51 -20.95 10.15
C PRO A 208 -11.21 -20.98 9.33
N ASP A 209 -10.08 -20.87 10.03
CA ASP A 209 -8.76 -20.96 9.42
C ASP A 209 -8.54 -22.39 8.86
N GLY A 210 -8.11 -22.50 7.60
CA GLY A 210 -7.78 -23.77 6.94
C GLY A 210 -6.34 -24.26 7.20
N PRO A 211 -5.98 -25.46 6.72
CA PRO A 211 -4.62 -26.00 6.81
C PRO A 211 -3.62 -25.07 6.09
N ARG A 212 -2.42 -24.89 6.65
CA ARG A 212 -1.39 -24.02 6.06
C ARG A 212 -0.08 -24.73 5.81
N PRO A 213 0.58 -24.47 4.67
CA PRO A 213 1.93 -24.96 4.44
C PRO A 213 2.90 -24.33 5.44
N ALA A 214 3.83 -25.14 5.95
CA ALA A 214 4.88 -24.67 6.84
C ALA A 214 5.82 -23.71 6.09
N GLN A 215 6.03 -22.51 6.63
CA GLN A 215 6.95 -21.54 6.04
C GLN A 215 8.41 -21.88 6.33
N ALA A 216 9.25 -21.79 5.29
CA ALA A 216 10.67 -22.13 5.33
C ALA A 216 11.60 -21.00 5.83
N ALA A 217 11.14 -19.74 5.93
CA ALA A 217 11.99 -18.59 6.31
C ALA A 217 11.52 -17.92 7.61
N SER A 218 12.48 -17.56 8.48
CA SER A 218 12.21 -16.83 9.73
C SER A 218 11.97 -15.34 9.45
N PRO A 219 10.78 -14.79 9.71
CA PRO A 219 10.48 -13.36 9.53
C PRO A 219 11.42 -12.44 10.30
N VAL A 220 11.94 -12.91 11.44
CA VAL A 220 12.87 -12.17 12.31
C VAL A 220 14.22 -11.96 11.62
N ARG A 221 14.74 -12.99 10.92
CA ARG A 221 16.01 -12.86 10.18
C ARG A 221 15.88 -11.90 9.00
N ALA A 222 14.72 -11.91 8.33
CA ALA A 222 14.43 -10.96 7.26
C ALA A 222 14.37 -9.51 7.79
N MET A 223 13.75 -9.31 8.96
CA MET A 223 13.74 -8.03 9.68
C MET A 223 15.16 -7.50 9.93
N GLY A 224 16.06 -8.36 10.41
CA GLY A 224 17.46 -8.02 10.67
C GLY A 224 18.22 -7.60 9.39
N ARG A 225 18.02 -8.32 8.28
CA ARG A 225 18.62 -7.95 6.98
C ARG A 225 18.13 -6.60 6.47
N VAL A 226 16.83 -6.34 6.63
CA VAL A 226 16.22 -5.06 6.24
C VAL A 226 16.79 -3.89 7.06
N LEU A 227 16.96 -4.07 8.37
CA LEU A 227 17.54 -3.05 9.25
C LEU A 227 19.03 -2.79 8.98
N ALA A 228 19.75 -3.72 8.37
CA ALA A 228 21.14 -3.52 7.98
C ALA A 228 21.30 -2.59 6.75
N GLN A 229 20.23 -2.30 6.01
CA GLN A 229 20.31 -1.48 4.80
C GLN A 229 20.20 0.02 5.14
N PRO A 230 21.22 0.85 4.83
CA PRO A 230 21.23 2.27 5.19
C PRO A 230 20.11 3.07 4.53
N ARG A 231 19.68 2.68 3.32
CA ARG A 231 18.54 3.28 2.62
C ARG A 231 17.23 3.06 3.38
N LEU A 232 17.02 1.87 3.92
CA LEU A 232 15.82 1.54 4.69
C LEU A 232 15.87 2.19 6.06
N LEU A 233 17.04 2.27 6.70
CA LEU A 233 17.22 3.06 7.93
C LEU A 233 16.86 4.54 7.74
N ALA A 234 17.27 5.16 6.62
CA ALA A 234 16.86 6.52 6.30
C ALA A 234 15.34 6.64 6.11
N ALA A 235 14.71 5.68 5.43
CA ALA A 235 13.25 5.64 5.30
C ALA A 235 12.53 5.48 6.65
N TYR A 236 13.05 4.64 7.55
CA TYR A 236 12.51 4.45 8.89
C TYR A 236 12.71 5.68 9.78
N GLY A 237 13.86 6.35 9.69
CA GLY A 237 14.11 7.63 10.34
C GLY A 237 13.14 8.71 9.88
N SER A 238 12.86 8.79 8.58
CA SER A 238 11.82 9.66 8.02
C SER A 238 10.41 9.28 8.52
N THR A 239 10.13 7.98 8.65
CA THR A 239 8.84 7.48 9.14
C THR A 239 8.54 7.91 10.59
N LEU A 240 9.55 7.94 11.46
CA LEU A 240 9.41 8.39 12.86
C LEU A 240 8.88 9.83 12.94
N THR A 241 9.28 10.70 12.02
CA THR A 241 8.93 12.12 12.08
C THR A 241 7.53 12.40 11.57
N VAL A 242 6.97 11.54 10.70
CA VAL A 242 5.61 11.74 10.13
C VAL A 242 4.56 11.79 11.23
N LEU A 243 4.36 10.68 11.93
CA LEU A 243 3.31 10.59 12.94
C LEU A 243 3.76 11.24 14.26
N GLY A 244 5.07 11.21 14.56
CA GLY A 244 5.61 11.90 15.72
C GLY A 244 5.45 13.42 15.66
N GLY A 245 5.76 14.04 14.52
CA GLY A 245 5.55 15.47 14.31
C GLY A 245 4.08 15.87 14.37
N PHE A 246 3.21 15.10 13.70
CA PHE A 246 1.76 15.29 13.79
C PHE A 246 1.26 15.28 15.25
N VAL A 247 1.58 14.23 16.02
CA VAL A 247 1.11 14.12 17.41
C VAL A 247 1.75 15.20 18.30
N ALA A 248 3.02 15.54 18.07
CA ALA A 248 3.72 16.57 18.84
C ALA A 248 3.07 17.94 18.67
N VAL A 249 2.69 18.37 17.46
CA VAL A 249 2.03 19.67 17.25
C VAL A 249 0.66 19.73 17.91
N TYR A 250 -0.15 18.66 17.83
CA TYR A 250 -1.43 18.61 18.54
C TYR A 250 -1.26 18.61 20.06
N THR A 251 -0.21 17.97 20.57
CA THR A 251 0.13 18.00 22.00
C THR A 251 0.60 19.41 22.40
N ALA A 252 1.39 20.08 21.56
CA ALA A 252 1.81 21.46 21.77
C ALA A 252 0.60 22.40 21.84
N ALA A 253 -0.36 22.24 20.92
CA ALA A 253 -1.59 23.03 20.92
C ALA A 253 -2.44 22.81 22.19
N GLN A 254 -2.42 21.59 22.73
CA GLN A 254 -3.16 21.25 23.95
C GLN A 254 -2.47 21.78 25.22
N VAL A 255 -1.14 21.77 25.28
CA VAL A 255 -0.39 22.05 26.52
C VAL A 255 0.11 23.49 26.60
N ALA A 256 0.40 24.11 25.46
CA ALA A 256 1.01 25.44 25.38
C ALA A 256 0.33 26.36 24.36
N GLY A 257 -0.71 25.90 23.65
CA GLY A 257 -1.41 26.67 22.61
C GLY A 257 -2.27 27.82 23.15
N PRO A 258 -2.98 28.55 22.26
CA PRO A 258 -3.82 29.68 22.64
C PRO A 258 -4.83 29.32 23.74
N GLU A 259 -5.10 30.25 24.67
CA GLU A 259 -5.99 30.00 25.81
C GLU A 259 -7.37 29.48 25.39
N SER A 260 -7.90 29.98 24.27
CA SER A 260 -9.18 29.57 23.69
C SER A 260 -9.24 28.10 23.24
N VAL A 261 -8.09 27.50 22.95
CA VAL A 261 -7.96 26.08 22.55
C VAL A 261 -7.54 25.21 23.74
N ALA A 262 -6.68 25.73 24.62
CA ALA A 262 -6.19 25.00 25.78
C ALA A 262 -7.27 24.80 26.86
N THR A 263 -8.19 25.76 27.02
CA THR A 263 -9.21 25.73 28.09
C THR A 263 -10.55 25.12 27.66
N ASP A 264 -10.88 25.11 26.37
CA ASP A 264 -12.13 24.55 25.85
C ASP A 264 -11.93 23.19 25.14
N PRO A 265 -12.40 22.07 25.75
CA PRO A 265 -12.38 20.76 25.11
C PRO A 265 -13.14 20.70 23.77
N GLY A 266 -14.14 21.57 23.57
CA GLY A 266 -14.91 21.70 22.34
C GLY A 266 -14.08 22.30 21.20
N ALA A 267 -13.34 23.38 21.47
CA ALA A 267 -12.42 24.01 20.51
C ALA A 267 -11.32 23.06 20.06
N LEU A 268 -10.70 22.29 20.97
CA LEU A 268 -9.69 21.29 20.63
C LEU A 268 -10.26 20.17 19.76
N LEU A 269 -11.50 19.74 20.04
CA LEU A 269 -12.19 18.73 19.21
C LEU A 269 -12.52 19.29 17.82
N ALA A 270 -12.99 20.53 17.72
CA ALA A 270 -13.24 21.21 16.45
C ALA A 270 -11.95 21.33 15.62
N LEU A 271 -10.83 21.64 16.28
CA LEU A 271 -9.50 21.73 15.68
C LEU A 271 -8.96 20.37 15.20
N ARG A 272 -9.34 19.27 15.87
CA ARG A 272 -9.07 17.90 15.40
C ARG A 272 -10.00 17.50 14.25
N ALA A 273 -11.27 17.84 14.34
CA ALA A 273 -12.29 17.54 13.33
C ALA A 273 -12.02 18.26 12.01
N SER A 274 -11.48 19.49 12.05
CA SER A 274 -11.10 20.24 10.85
C SER A 274 -10.07 19.52 9.98
N ALA A 275 -9.31 18.58 10.55
CA ALA A 275 -8.31 17.77 9.83
C ALA A 275 -8.90 16.54 9.11
N LEU A 276 -10.14 16.13 9.42
CA LEU A 276 -10.78 14.98 8.78
C LEU A 276 -10.90 15.11 7.25
N PRO A 277 -11.31 16.26 6.68
CA PRO A 277 -11.39 16.39 5.23
C PRO A 277 -10.02 16.21 4.57
N ALA A 278 -8.93 16.69 5.17
CA ALA A 278 -7.57 16.47 4.65
C ALA A 278 -7.21 14.98 4.58
N MET A 279 -7.55 14.20 5.63
CA MET A 279 -7.31 12.76 5.66
C MET A 279 -8.16 12.01 4.62
N LEU A 280 -9.40 12.43 4.40
CA LEU A 280 -10.32 11.81 3.42
C LEU A 280 -9.98 12.17 1.97
N LEU A 281 -9.45 13.37 1.72
CA LEU A 281 -9.04 13.81 0.39
C LEU A 281 -7.69 13.22 -0.03
N ALA A 282 -6.83 12.86 0.93
CA ALA A 282 -5.49 12.35 0.62
C ALA A 282 -5.50 11.15 -0.37
N PRO A 283 -6.33 10.10 -0.20
CA PRO A 283 -6.41 9.00 -1.16
C PRO A 283 -6.80 9.39 -2.59
N LEU A 284 -7.58 10.46 -2.77
CA LEU A 284 -8.06 10.91 -4.08
C LEU A 284 -6.98 11.62 -4.90
N VAL A 285 -6.00 12.22 -4.22
CA VAL A 285 -4.91 12.98 -4.85
C VAL A 285 -3.70 12.07 -5.19
N ILE A 286 -3.60 10.89 -4.56
CA ILE A 286 -2.53 9.91 -4.80
C ILE A 286 -2.38 9.52 -6.29
N PRO A 287 -3.44 9.18 -7.04
CA PRO A 287 -3.31 8.79 -8.44
C PRO A 287 -2.71 9.90 -9.30
N LEU A 288 -3.06 11.16 -9.03
CA LEU A 288 -2.55 12.31 -9.77
C LEU A 288 -1.05 12.50 -9.54
N LEU A 289 -0.57 12.22 -8.32
CA LEU A 289 0.84 12.37 -7.93
C LEU A 289 1.69 11.14 -8.26
N GLY A 290 1.08 10.02 -8.71
CA GLY A 290 1.76 8.77 -9.03
C GLY A 290 2.84 8.89 -10.12
N ARG A 291 2.84 9.98 -10.90
CA ARG A 291 3.87 10.30 -11.91
C ARG A 291 5.24 10.67 -11.33
N PHE A 292 5.31 11.03 -10.05
CA PHE A 292 6.57 11.43 -9.40
C PHE A 292 7.17 10.29 -8.56
N PRO A 293 8.51 10.19 -8.42
CA PRO A 293 9.14 9.18 -7.58
C PRO A 293 8.68 9.26 -6.12
N ALA A 294 8.35 8.11 -5.51
CA ALA A 294 7.78 8.02 -4.17
C ALA A 294 8.56 8.81 -3.10
N ALA A 295 9.88 8.65 -3.06
CA ALA A 295 10.74 9.34 -2.09
C ALA A 295 10.72 10.87 -2.23
N ARG A 296 10.60 11.40 -3.46
CA ARG A 296 10.45 12.85 -3.68
C ARG A 296 9.09 13.34 -3.19
N ARG A 297 8.02 12.57 -3.40
CA ARG A 297 6.69 12.90 -2.88
C ARG A 297 6.69 12.98 -1.36
N VAL A 298 7.35 12.03 -0.68
CA VAL A 298 7.53 12.05 0.79
C VAL A 298 8.32 13.27 1.23
N ALA A 299 9.43 13.58 0.57
CA ALA A 299 10.25 14.74 0.91
C ALA A 299 9.49 16.06 0.76
N VAL A 300 8.75 16.24 -0.35
CA VAL A 300 7.89 17.42 -0.54
C VAL A 300 6.83 17.50 0.53
N ALA A 301 6.15 16.39 0.84
CA ALA A 301 5.14 16.35 1.89
C ALA A 301 5.72 16.74 3.27
N LEU A 302 6.87 16.17 3.65
CA LEU A 302 7.53 16.52 4.92
C LEU A 302 8.08 17.96 4.94
N GLY A 303 8.53 18.48 3.79
CA GLY A 303 8.94 19.88 3.65
C GLY A 303 7.76 20.85 3.83
N VAL A 304 6.61 20.55 3.23
CA VAL A 304 5.37 21.31 3.44
C VAL A 304 4.96 21.24 4.91
N ALA A 305 4.95 20.04 5.51
CA ALA A 305 4.65 19.86 6.93
C ALA A 305 5.58 20.70 7.83
N ALA A 306 6.88 20.74 7.54
CA ALA A 306 7.84 21.55 8.29
C ALA A 306 7.54 23.05 8.16
N LEU A 307 7.38 23.57 6.94
CA LEU A 307 7.08 24.98 6.69
C LEU A 307 5.77 25.42 7.34
N THR A 308 4.72 24.59 7.23
CA THR A 308 3.44 24.86 7.87
C THR A 308 3.55 24.84 9.40
N THR A 309 4.38 23.96 9.96
CA THR A 309 4.62 23.94 11.41
C THR A 309 5.39 25.19 11.87
N VAL A 310 6.34 25.69 11.06
CA VAL A 310 6.97 26.99 11.31
C VAL A 310 5.91 28.10 11.31
N ALA A 311 5.05 28.13 10.28
CA ALA A 311 3.98 29.12 10.17
C ALA A 311 3.00 29.06 11.36
N ALA A 312 2.71 27.87 11.89
CA ALA A 312 1.90 27.69 13.09
C ALA A 312 2.48 28.43 14.31
N SER A 313 3.81 28.56 14.41
CA SER A 313 4.48 29.28 15.50
C SER A 313 4.14 30.78 15.52
N PHE A 314 3.70 31.34 14.39
CA PHE A 314 3.43 32.76 14.20
C PHE A 314 1.93 33.08 14.12
N THR A 315 1.03 32.13 14.39
CA THR A 315 -0.42 32.37 14.29
C THR A 315 -0.98 33.24 15.41
N GLY A 316 -0.23 33.43 16.51
CA GLY A 316 -0.74 34.06 17.72
C GLY A 316 -1.97 33.33 18.26
N ASP A 317 -2.96 34.08 18.75
CA ASP A 317 -4.20 33.55 19.33
C ASP A 317 -5.29 33.19 18.30
N SER A 318 -4.97 33.28 17.00
CA SER A 318 -5.95 33.02 15.95
C SER A 318 -6.20 31.51 15.76
N VAL A 319 -7.35 31.05 16.28
CA VAL A 319 -7.81 29.66 16.15
C VAL A 319 -8.00 29.24 14.69
N THR A 320 -8.47 30.14 13.83
CA THR A 320 -8.69 29.85 12.41
C THR A 320 -7.37 29.68 11.67
N ALA A 321 -6.37 30.53 11.93
CA ALA A 321 -5.05 30.41 11.34
C ALA A 321 -4.35 29.12 11.79
N LEU A 322 -4.45 28.79 13.09
CA LEU A 322 -3.94 27.52 13.62
C LEU A 322 -4.67 26.31 12.99
N GLY A 323 -5.99 26.39 12.82
CA GLY A 323 -6.78 25.36 12.16
C GLY A 323 -6.37 25.12 10.70
N CYS A 324 -6.14 26.18 9.94
CA CYS A 324 -5.62 26.10 8.57
C CYS A 324 -4.22 25.47 8.52
N ALA A 325 -3.32 25.85 9.44
CA ALA A 325 -1.99 25.25 9.53
C ALA A 325 -2.08 23.76 9.86
N LEU A 326 -2.91 23.37 10.83
CA LEU A 326 -3.11 21.96 11.17
C LEU A 326 -3.73 21.16 10.03
N PHE A 327 -4.69 21.73 9.30
CA PHE A 327 -5.27 21.10 8.11
C PHE A 327 -4.20 20.73 7.07
N VAL A 328 -3.30 21.68 6.76
CA VAL A 328 -2.21 21.46 5.79
C VAL A 328 -1.19 20.46 6.35
N LEU A 329 -0.85 20.54 7.63
CA LEU A 329 0.04 19.56 8.29
C LEU A 329 -0.52 18.13 8.22
N VAL A 330 -1.82 17.95 8.48
CA VAL A 330 -2.48 16.65 8.41
C VAL A 330 -2.54 16.12 6.98
N GLY A 331 -2.87 16.98 6.01
CA GLY A 331 -2.83 16.61 4.60
C GLY A 331 -1.43 16.13 4.21
N ALA A 332 -0.40 16.91 4.52
CA ALA A 332 0.99 16.59 4.22
C ALA A 332 1.44 15.25 4.84
N THR A 333 1.17 15.03 6.12
CA THR A 333 1.53 13.77 6.80
C THR A 333 0.73 12.57 6.27
N ALA A 334 -0.55 12.74 5.93
CA ALA A 334 -1.35 11.72 5.26
C ALA A 334 -0.80 11.35 3.87
N PHE A 335 -0.27 12.31 3.11
CA PHE A 335 0.40 12.07 1.83
C PHE A 335 1.75 11.35 1.95
N ALA A 336 2.49 11.61 3.02
CA ALA A 336 3.79 10.98 3.24
C ALA A 336 3.70 9.46 3.45
N ALA A 337 2.66 8.98 4.13
CA ALA A 337 2.53 7.57 4.52
C ALA A 337 2.52 6.58 3.33
N PRO A 338 1.67 6.73 2.29
CA PRO A 338 1.71 5.85 1.11
C PRO A 338 3.05 5.89 0.37
N GLY A 339 3.68 7.07 0.26
CA GLY A 339 4.98 7.24 -0.37
C GLY A 339 6.11 6.53 0.40
N LEU A 340 6.05 6.51 1.73
CA LEU A 340 6.98 5.77 2.57
C LEU A 340 6.79 4.26 2.43
N VAL A 341 5.55 3.77 2.45
CA VAL A 341 5.26 2.34 2.22
C VAL A 341 5.76 1.90 0.85
N GLU A 342 5.60 2.71 -0.19
CA GLU A 342 6.12 2.44 -1.54
C GLU A 342 7.65 2.46 -1.57
N THR A 343 8.29 3.44 -0.94
CA THR A 343 9.75 3.56 -0.88
C THR A 343 10.37 2.38 -0.13
N VAL A 344 9.85 2.04 1.05
CA VAL A 344 10.29 0.91 1.87
C VAL A 344 10.03 -0.41 1.15
N GLY A 345 8.83 -0.59 0.61
CA GLY A 345 8.44 -1.83 -0.06
C GLY A 345 9.17 -2.07 -1.38
N GLY A 346 9.54 -1.01 -2.10
CA GLY A 346 10.34 -1.09 -3.31
C GLY A 346 11.82 -1.38 -3.03
N ALA A 347 12.39 -0.74 -1.99
CA ALA A 347 13.79 -0.96 -1.61
C ALA A 347 14.05 -2.35 -0.99
N ALA A 348 13.06 -2.94 -0.32
CA ALA A 348 13.21 -4.23 0.37
C ALA A 348 13.10 -5.48 -0.54
N GLY A 349 12.58 -5.35 -1.76
CA GLY A 349 12.46 -6.46 -2.72
C GLY A 349 11.73 -7.69 -2.14
N ALA A 350 12.42 -8.83 -2.06
CA ALA A 350 11.87 -10.08 -1.54
C ALA A 350 11.46 -10.00 -0.05
N ASP A 351 12.07 -9.10 0.73
CA ASP A 351 11.77 -8.91 2.15
C ASP A 351 10.73 -7.80 2.39
N ARG A 352 9.88 -7.49 1.38
CA ARG A 352 8.86 -6.44 1.45
C ARG A 352 7.93 -6.56 2.67
N GLY A 353 7.44 -7.76 2.98
CA GLY A 353 6.53 -7.98 4.11
C GLY A 353 7.13 -7.54 5.46
N PRO A 354 8.29 -8.11 5.85
CA PRO A 354 9.08 -7.65 6.98
C PRO A 354 9.35 -6.13 6.97
N ALA A 355 9.77 -5.57 5.83
CA ALA A 355 10.09 -4.15 5.73
C ALA A 355 8.90 -3.23 5.97
N VAL A 356 7.71 -3.57 5.43
CA VAL A 356 6.47 -2.83 5.67
C VAL A 356 6.01 -2.96 7.13
N THR A 357 6.28 -4.10 7.77
CA THR A 357 5.99 -4.31 9.20
C THR A 357 6.85 -3.38 10.06
N LEU A 358 8.15 -3.25 9.75
CA LEU A 358 9.04 -2.29 10.41
C LEU A 358 8.60 -0.85 10.18
N TYR A 359 8.12 -0.50 8.98
CA TYR A 359 7.56 0.83 8.73
C TYR A 359 6.44 1.14 9.74
N THR A 360 5.49 0.24 9.95
CA THR A 360 4.40 0.43 10.92
C THR A 360 4.93 0.55 12.36
N PHE A 361 5.93 -0.26 12.72
CA PHE A 361 6.59 -0.15 14.02
C PHE A 361 7.18 1.25 14.23
N PHE A 362 8.04 1.73 13.32
CA PHE A 362 8.65 3.06 13.44
C PHE A 362 7.61 4.18 13.39
N LEU A 363 6.53 4.03 12.62
CA LEU A 363 5.44 5.00 12.57
C LEU A 363 4.79 5.19 13.96
N PHE A 364 4.46 4.09 14.65
CA PHE A 364 3.84 4.17 15.98
C PHE A 364 4.83 4.53 17.09
N VAL A 365 6.10 4.15 16.97
CA VAL A 365 7.15 4.66 17.88
C VAL A 365 7.21 6.18 17.79
N GLY A 366 7.23 6.74 16.57
CA GLY A 366 7.21 8.18 16.35
C GLY A 366 6.01 8.84 17.02
N ALA A 367 4.80 8.33 16.75
CA ALA A 367 3.56 8.80 17.37
C ALA A 367 3.58 8.81 18.89
N SER A 368 4.26 7.82 19.49
CA SER A 368 4.34 7.65 20.96
C SER A 368 5.36 8.57 21.61
N LEU A 369 6.43 8.91 20.88
CA LEU A 369 7.46 9.85 21.32
C LEU A 369 7.01 11.31 21.14
N GLY A 370 6.11 11.61 20.20
CA GLY A 370 5.61 12.96 19.93
C GLY A 370 5.10 13.72 21.16
N PRO A 371 4.21 13.13 22.00
CA PRO A 371 3.75 13.78 23.22
C PRO A 371 4.89 14.06 24.20
N GLN A 372 5.80 13.11 24.40
CA GLN A 372 6.93 13.26 25.32
C GLN A 372 7.90 14.34 24.83
N PHE A 373 8.11 14.44 23.52
CA PHE A 373 8.89 15.51 22.91
C PHE A 373 8.26 16.88 23.16
N ALA A 374 6.95 17.02 22.93
CA ALA A 374 6.25 18.28 23.18
C ALA A 374 6.26 18.67 24.67
N GLN A 375 6.09 17.70 25.57
CA GLN A 375 6.11 17.92 27.01
C GLN A 375 7.49 18.31 27.53
N ALA A 376 8.56 17.69 27.01
CA ALA A 376 9.94 18.03 27.38
C ALA A 376 10.30 19.49 27.04
N LEU A 377 9.68 20.05 25.99
CA LEU A 377 9.87 21.44 25.57
C LEU A 377 8.76 22.39 26.05
N ARG A 378 7.90 21.97 26.99
CA ARG A 378 6.76 22.78 27.47
C ARG A 378 7.18 24.16 27.96
N SER A 379 8.35 24.28 28.59
CA SER A 379 8.89 25.56 29.10
C SER A 379 9.18 26.59 28.00
N THR A 380 9.38 26.16 26.77
CA THR A 380 9.68 27.05 25.63
C THR A 380 8.43 27.68 25.01
N GLY A 381 7.23 27.30 25.48
CA GLY A 381 5.95 27.74 24.92
C GLY A 381 5.62 27.11 23.57
N PHE A 382 4.44 27.43 23.02
CA PHE A 382 3.96 26.85 21.77
C PHE A 382 4.95 27.01 20.62
N GLY A 383 5.46 28.23 20.41
CA GLY A 383 6.39 28.55 19.34
C GLY A 383 7.70 27.77 19.41
N GLY A 384 8.26 27.58 20.61
CA GLY A 384 9.48 26.79 20.79
C GLY A 384 9.27 25.32 20.44
N ILE A 385 8.15 24.73 20.88
CA ILE A 385 7.80 23.34 20.55
C ILE A 385 7.58 23.17 19.04
N THR A 386 6.80 24.04 18.40
CA THR A 386 6.50 23.94 16.96
C THR A 386 7.75 24.14 16.11
N LEU A 387 8.65 25.05 16.46
CA LEU A 387 9.95 25.19 15.78
C LEU A 387 10.82 23.93 15.91
N ALA A 388 10.88 23.33 17.10
CA ALA A 388 11.61 22.09 17.31
C ALA A 388 11.00 20.91 16.50
N VAL A 389 9.67 20.82 16.44
CA VAL A 389 8.98 19.83 15.61
C VAL A 389 9.21 20.09 14.11
N ALA A 390 9.22 21.34 13.67
CA ALA A 390 9.53 21.69 12.29
C ALA A 390 10.95 21.26 11.90
N ALA A 391 11.93 21.40 12.81
CA ALA A 391 13.28 20.90 12.61
C ALA A 391 13.31 19.36 12.46
N LEU A 392 12.57 18.63 13.30
CA LEU A 392 12.42 17.17 13.17
C LEU A 392 11.81 16.77 11.81
N LEU A 393 10.76 17.48 11.37
CA LEU A 393 10.14 17.23 10.07
C LEU A 393 11.10 17.52 8.90
N ALA A 394 11.92 18.59 9.01
CA ALA A 394 12.95 18.91 8.04
C ALA A 394 14.06 17.82 7.97
N VAL A 395 14.47 17.28 9.12
CA VAL A 395 15.36 16.10 9.17
C VAL A 395 14.69 14.90 8.50
N GLY A 396 13.41 14.66 8.75
CA GLY A 396 12.65 13.61 8.07
C GLY A 396 12.57 13.78 6.55
N CYS A 397 12.47 15.02 6.05
CA CYS A 397 12.53 15.36 4.64
C CYS A 397 13.90 15.01 4.03
N ALA A 398 15.00 15.41 4.69
CA ALA A 398 16.35 15.07 4.26
C ALA A 398 16.57 13.54 4.20
N LEU A 399 16.10 12.81 5.23
CA LEU A 399 16.16 11.35 5.28
C LEU A 399 15.34 10.68 4.17
N ALA A 400 14.17 11.23 3.82
CA ALA A 400 13.37 10.74 2.70
C ALA A 400 14.11 10.88 1.36
N LEU A 401 14.82 11.98 1.13
CA LEU A 401 15.63 12.19 -0.07
C LEU A 401 16.82 11.21 -0.13
N LEU A 402 17.47 10.94 1.01
CA LEU A 402 18.54 9.95 1.12
C LEU A 402 18.04 8.54 0.82
N ALA A 403 16.87 8.17 1.34
CA ALA A 403 16.22 6.89 1.07
C ALA A 403 15.89 6.72 -0.44
N GLY A 404 15.48 7.81 -1.10
CA GLY A 404 15.15 7.84 -2.53
C GLY A 404 16.32 7.66 -3.48
N GLY A 405 17.56 7.73 -2.99
CA GLY A 405 18.75 7.59 -3.83
C GLY A 405 18.85 8.71 -4.86
N ALA A 406 19.08 9.94 -4.41
CA ALA A 406 19.71 10.92 -5.29
C ALA A 406 21.04 10.30 -5.77
N ARG A 407 21.20 10.10 -7.08
CA ARG A 407 22.51 9.87 -7.69
C ARG A 407 23.44 10.93 -7.10
N ARG A 408 24.59 10.50 -6.59
CA ARG A 408 25.64 11.37 -6.02
C ARG A 408 26.00 12.45 -7.04
N GLY A 409 25.33 13.59 -6.97
CA GLY A 409 25.86 14.87 -7.44
C GLY A 409 26.67 15.49 -6.31
N PRO A 410 27.68 16.32 -6.61
CA PRO A 410 28.58 16.90 -5.61
C PRO A 410 27.86 17.98 -4.80
N SER A 411 27.06 17.57 -3.81
CA SER A 411 26.49 18.46 -2.79
C SER A 411 26.09 17.72 -1.50
N ALA A 412 26.81 16.65 -1.16
CA ALA A 412 26.63 15.92 0.10
C ALA A 412 27.00 16.75 1.36
N THR A 413 27.61 17.92 1.19
CA THR A 413 27.97 18.85 2.26
C THR A 413 26.77 19.60 2.84
N GLY A 414 25.72 19.86 2.05
CA GLY A 414 24.55 20.62 2.52
C GLY A 414 23.62 19.82 3.43
N ALA A 415 23.36 18.55 3.12
CA ALA A 415 22.47 17.71 3.93
C ALA A 415 23.11 17.33 5.29
N ALA A 416 24.42 17.07 5.30
CA ALA A 416 25.16 16.85 6.55
C ALA A 416 25.24 18.13 7.41
N ALA A 417 25.37 19.31 6.78
CA ALA A 417 25.32 20.59 7.48
C ALA A 417 23.94 20.89 8.07
N VAL A 418 22.84 20.57 7.37
CA VAL A 418 21.47 20.75 7.90
C VAL A 418 21.18 19.79 9.05
N VAL A 419 21.58 18.52 8.96
CA VAL A 419 21.43 17.55 10.06
C VAL A 419 22.32 17.92 11.25
N GLY A 420 23.56 18.36 11.00
CA GLY A 420 24.47 18.86 12.02
C GLY A 420 23.97 20.14 12.69
N ALA A 421 23.42 21.08 11.93
CA ALA A 421 22.84 22.33 12.44
C ALA A 421 21.57 22.07 13.25
N ALA A 422 20.69 21.16 12.82
CA ALA A 422 19.50 20.78 13.58
C ALA A 422 19.85 20.06 14.89
N ALA A 423 20.86 19.16 14.86
CA ALA A 423 21.37 18.50 16.06
C ALA A 423 22.06 19.48 17.02
N LEU A 424 22.80 20.47 16.50
CA LEU A 424 23.35 21.56 17.30
C LEU A 424 22.23 22.42 17.89
N LEU A 425 21.21 22.78 17.12
CA LEU A 425 20.09 23.61 17.60
C LEU A 425 19.35 22.96 18.78
N VAL A 426 19.18 21.63 18.74
CA VAL A 426 18.62 20.84 19.84
C VAL A 426 19.57 20.77 21.03
N ALA A 427 20.89 20.72 20.80
CA ALA A 427 21.91 20.70 21.86
C ALA A 427 22.19 22.09 22.47
N THR A 428 21.86 23.18 21.78
CA THR A 428 22.09 24.57 22.22
C THR A 428 20.87 25.24 22.85
N LEU A 429 19.77 24.51 23.06
CA LEU A 429 18.64 25.01 23.87
C LEU A 429 19.15 25.30 25.29
N PRO A 430 19.03 26.54 25.81
CA PRO A 430 19.62 26.90 27.08
C PRO A 430 18.98 26.13 28.23
N ALA A 431 19.82 25.58 29.11
CA ALA A 431 19.39 25.15 30.43
C ALA A 431 18.76 26.34 31.17
N ALA A 432 17.64 26.07 31.85
CA ALA A 432 16.81 27.05 32.55
C ALA A 432 17.61 28.13 33.29
N GLY A 433 17.32 29.40 33.00
CA GLY A 433 17.88 30.57 33.67
C GLY A 433 16.94 31.76 33.53
N THR A 434 16.65 32.40 34.67
CA THR A 434 15.67 33.44 34.98
C THR A 434 15.99 34.82 34.38
N ASP A 435 15.02 35.49 33.74
CA ASP A 435 14.48 36.82 34.12
C ASP A 435 13.57 37.42 33.00
N PRO A 436 12.33 37.86 33.30
CA PRO A 436 11.45 38.50 32.32
C PRO A 436 11.39 40.01 32.57
N ALA A 437 12.36 40.78 32.09
CA ALA A 437 12.23 42.24 32.03
C ALA A 437 13.23 42.85 31.05
N ALA A 438 12.82 43.04 29.78
CA ALA A 438 13.11 44.26 29.02
C ALA A 438 12.57 44.17 27.59
N ALA A 439 11.94 45.27 27.19
CA ALA A 439 11.91 45.84 25.84
C ALA A 439 10.76 45.46 24.87
N SER A 440 9.82 46.40 24.79
CA SER A 440 9.18 46.89 23.55
C SER A 440 8.99 48.41 23.73
N PRO A 441 8.69 49.25 22.71
CA PRO A 441 8.84 49.12 21.25
C PRO A 441 9.59 50.31 20.61
N ALA A 442 10.01 50.19 19.33
CA ALA A 442 10.26 51.37 18.49
C ALA A 442 10.01 51.04 16.99
N ALA A 443 9.06 51.77 16.37
CA ALA A 443 8.91 51.93 14.92
C ALA A 443 9.92 52.98 14.41
N PRO A 444 10.34 53.00 13.12
CA PRO A 444 9.62 53.72 12.03
C PRO A 444 9.99 53.19 10.59
N PRO A 445 9.87 53.95 9.48
CA PRO A 445 8.71 54.63 8.87
C PRO A 445 8.46 54.20 7.39
N ALA A 446 7.36 54.73 6.84
CA ALA A 446 6.87 54.57 5.46
C ALA A 446 7.70 55.30 4.37
N ARG A 447 7.68 54.75 3.14
CA ARG A 447 7.81 55.49 1.88
C ARG A 447 6.95 54.86 0.78
N GLY A 448 6.22 55.72 0.08
CA GLY A 448 5.28 55.38 -1.00
C GLY A 448 5.92 55.26 -2.37
N THR A 449 5.10 54.82 -3.34
CA THR A 449 5.35 54.92 -4.76
C THR A 449 4.04 55.07 -5.53
N ASP A 450 4.14 55.90 -6.55
CA ASP A 450 3.11 56.53 -7.38
C ASP A 450 2.19 55.61 -8.19
N GLN A 451 1.04 56.21 -8.51
CA GLN A 451 0.13 55.88 -9.61
C GLN A 451 0.78 56.08 -10.98
N ALA A 452 0.45 55.22 -11.96
CA ALA A 452 -0.20 55.63 -13.21
C ALA A 452 -0.47 54.42 -14.12
N ALA A 453 -1.73 54.28 -14.57
CA ALA A 453 -2.14 53.56 -15.79
C ALA A 453 -2.02 54.52 -17.00
N PRO A 454 -2.18 54.14 -18.30
CA PRO A 454 -3.46 53.58 -18.80
C PRO A 454 -3.42 52.65 -20.06
N ALA A 455 -4.63 52.14 -20.38
CA ALA A 455 -5.24 51.92 -21.71
C ALA A 455 -4.97 50.64 -22.56
N THR A 456 -5.98 49.75 -22.51
CA THR A 456 -6.77 49.13 -23.62
C THR A 456 -6.13 48.83 -25.00
N ARG A 457 -6.28 47.56 -25.45
CA ARG A 457 -6.89 47.22 -26.75
C ARG A 457 -7.33 45.75 -26.85
N THR A 458 -8.39 45.59 -27.61
CA THR A 458 -9.24 44.44 -27.99
C THR A 458 -8.57 43.34 -28.81
N GLY A 459 -9.10 42.11 -28.74
CA GLY A 459 -8.87 41.08 -29.77
C GLY A 459 -9.46 39.69 -29.43
N THR A 460 -10.59 39.35 -30.04
CA THR A 460 -11.22 38.01 -30.09
C THR A 460 -10.48 37.07 -31.07
N PRO A 461 -10.56 35.75 -30.92
CA PRO A 461 -11.22 34.90 -31.96
C PRO A 461 -12.02 33.73 -31.33
N ALA A 462 -13.24 33.37 -31.75
CA ALA A 462 -13.69 32.76 -33.02
C ALA A 462 -13.09 31.35 -33.27
N GLY A 463 -13.97 30.33 -33.25
CA GLY A 463 -13.64 28.91 -33.45
C GLY A 463 -13.71 28.43 -34.89
N LEU A 464 -13.30 27.18 -35.13
CA LEU A 464 -13.41 26.36 -36.37
C LEU A 464 -13.18 24.89 -35.94
N THR A 465 -14.21 24.03 -35.87
CA THR A 465 -14.72 23.07 -36.89
C THR A 465 -13.80 21.91 -37.25
N ALA A 466 -14.38 20.71 -37.10
CA ALA A 466 -13.91 19.40 -37.53
C ALA A 466 -13.72 19.30 -39.06
N ASN A 467 -12.80 18.44 -39.49
CA ASN A 467 -12.80 17.86 -40.82
C ASN A 467 -12.27 16.42 -40.77
N HIS A 468 -13.14 15.50 -41.19
CA HIS A 468 -12.79 14.20 -41.77
C HIS A 468 -12.13 14.42 -43.14
N PRO A 469 -11.30 13.49 -43.60
CA PRO A 469 -11.28 13.18 -45.02
C PRO A 469 -11.64 11.72 -45.28
N ASP A 470 -12.38 11.57 -46.37
CA ASP A 470 -12.92 10.36 -46.95
C ASP A 470 -11.86 9.41 -47.51
N ALA A 471 -12.34 8.19 -47.71
CA ALA A 471 -11.70 7.05 -48.32
C ALA A 471 -11.24 7.29 -49.77
N GLU A 472 -9.99 6.92 -50.06
CA GLU A 472 -9.57 6.49 -51.39
C GLU A 472 -9.03 5.06 -51.28
N GLY A 473 -9.65 4.16 -52.07
CA GLY A 473 -9.26 2.77 -52.15
C GLY A 473 -7.86 2.63 -52.71
N THR A 474 -6.96 2.05 -51.92
CA THR A 474 -5.69 1.51 -52.41
C THR A 474 -5.68 0.02 -52.13
N ASP A 475 -5.68 -0.75 -53.21
CA ASP A 475 -5.48 -2.19 -53.22
C ASP A 475 -4.10 -2.49 -52.61
N MET A 476 -4.10 -2.92 -51.33
CA MET A 476 -2.90 -3.27 -50.58
C MET A 476 -2.83 -4.78 -50.36
N SER A 477 -2.81 -5.53 -51.46
CA SER A 477 -2.45 -6.95 -51.46
C SER A 477 -0.92 -7.18 -51.53
N SER A 478 -0.09 -6.45 -50.79
CA SER A 478 1.36 -6.78 -50.70
C SER A 478 2.09 -6.00 -49.60
N THR A 479 1.85 -6.32 -48.33
CA THR A 479 2.82 -6.06 -47.25
C THR A 479 3.65 -7.34 -47.08
N PRO A 480 4.99 -7.28 -47.08
CA PRO A 480 5.84 -8.47 -47.00
C PRO A 480 5.51 -9.24 -45.72
N ALA A 481 5.23 -10.53 -45.86
CA ALA A 481 4.99 -11.40 -44.71
C ALA A 481 6.23 -11.36 -43.80
N THR A 482 6.09 -10.85 -42.59
CA THR A 482 7.13 -10.95 -41.55
C THR A 482 7.51 -12.42 -41.42
N ASP A 483 8.74 -12.76 -41.77
CA ASP A 483 9.27 -14.11 -41.65
C ASP A 483 9.34 -14.47 -40.16
N THR A 484 8.35 -15.24 -39.72
CA THR A 484 8.19 -15.63 -38.32
C THR A 484 9.40 -16.45 -37.85
N ALA A 485 10.05 -17.20 -38.75
CA ALA A 485 11.25 -17.96 -38.41
C ALA A 485 12.45 -17.05 -38.12
N ALA A 486 12.67 -16.02 -38.96
CA ALA A 486 13.72 -15.03 -38.73
C ALA A 486 13.51 -14.23 -37.43
N LEU A 487 12.25 -13.92 -37.09
CA LEU A 487 11.93 -13.23 -35.84
C LEU A 487 12.16 -14.11 -34.60
N LEU A 488 11.78 -15.39 -34.68
CA LEU A 488 12.01 -16.37 -33.62
C LEU A 488 13.52 -16.61 -33.39
N ASP A 489 14.30 -16.68 -34.46
CA ASP A 489 15.77 -16.80 -34.40
C ASP A 489 16.41 -15.58 -33.74
N ARG A 490 15.97 -14.37 -34.11
CA ARG A 490 16.42 -13.09 -33.51
C ARG A 490 16.21 -13.02 -32.00
N ILE A 491 15.14 -13.63 -31.49
CA ILE A 491 14.81 -13.65 -30.05
C ILE A 491 15.31 -14.92 -29.35
N GLY A 492 16.12 -15.76 -30.02
CA GLY A 492 16.70 -16.96 -29.46
C GLY A 492 15.68 -18.06 -29.13
N LEU A 493 14.51 -18.07 -29.78
CA LEU A 493 13.44 -19.03 -29.53
C LEU A 493 13.39 -20.04 -30.67
N SER A 494 13.72 -21.30 -30.38
CA SER A 494 13.65 -22.38 -31.35
C SER A 494 12.32 -23.12 -31.28
N LEU A 495 11.75 -23.45 -32.45
CA LEU A 495 10.60 -24.34 -32.54
C LEU A 495 11.04 -25.79 -32.28
N PRO A 496 10.23 -26.61 -31.57
CA PRO A 496 10.53 -28.02 -31.40
C PRO A 496 10.58 -28.76 -32.76
N ALA A 497 11.42 -29.78 -32.86
CA ALA A 497 11.57 -30.56 -34.10
C ALA A 497 10.23 -31.18 -34.54
N GLY A 498 9.91 -31.06 -35.82
CA GLY A 498 8.68 -31.61 -36.42
C GLY A 498 7.42 -30.75 -36.25
N TRP A 499 7.52 -29.57 -35.63
CA TRP A 499 6.40 -28.63 -35.52
C TRP A 499 6.25 -27.79 -36.77
N GLN A 500 5.01 -27.49 -37.15
CA GLN A 500 4.66 -26.74 -38.35
C GLN A 500 3.67 -25.62 -38.03
N GLU A 501 3.61 -24.61 -38.90
CA GLU A 501 2.56 -23.58 -38.85
C GLU A 501 1.20 -24.24 -39.15
N VAL A 502 0.25 -24.10 -38.22
CA VAL A 502 -1.09 -24.68 -38.34
C VAL A 502 -2.17 -23.63 -38.54
N SER A 503 -1.90 -22.38 -38.14
CA SER A 503 -2.84 -21.28 -38.24
C SER A 503 -2.10 -19.96 -38.34
N ARG A 504 -2.53 -19.12 -39.28
CA ARG A 504 -2.11 -17.72 -39.42
C ARG A 504 -3.34 -16.85 -39.60
N ARG A 505 -3.61 -15.99 -38.62
CA ARG A 505 -4.78 -15.10 -38.62
C ARG A 505 -4.31 -13.65 -38.65
N ARG A 506 -4.90 -12.84 -39.52
CA ARG A 506 -4.76 -11.39 -39.51
C ARG A 506 -5.96 -10.82 -38.79
N GLU A 507 -5.72 -10.18 -37.66
CA GLU A 507 -6.77 -9.76 -36.75
C GLU A 507 -6.51 -8.35 -36.23
N THR A 508 -7.53 -7.75 -35.64
CA THR A 508 -7.39 -6.48 -34.92
C THR A 508 -7.32 -6.77 -33.43
N HIS A 509 -6.19 -6.47 -32.80
CA HIS A 509 -5.98 -6.58 -31.35
C HIS A 509 -5.98 -5.18 -30.73
N ASP A 510 -6.92 -4.90 -29.84
CA ASP A 510 -7.00 -3.59 -29.15
C ASP A 510 -6.97 -2.37 -30.11
N GLY A 511 -7.58 -2.52 -31.30
CA GLY A 511 -7.58 -1.49 -32.35
C GLY A 511 -6.34 -1.45 -33.25
N ARG A 512 -5.34 -2.32 -33.03
CA ARG A 512 -4.13 -2.46 -33.84
C ARG A 512 -4.21 -3.67 -34.76
N GLN A 513 -3.77 -3.54 -36.01
CA GLN A 513 -3.65 -4.68 -36.92
C GLN A 513 -2.48 -5.58 -36.50
N VAL A 514 -2.72 -6.88 -36.43
CA VAL A 514 -1.72 -7.86 -36.01
C VAL A 514 -1.82 -9.15 -36.82
N VAL A 515 -0.75 -9.95 -36.73
CA VAL A 515 -0.66 -11.30 -37.29
C VAL A 515 -0.41 -12.26 -36.12
N VAL A 516 -1.32 -13.24 -35.98
CA VAL A 516 -1.21 -14.32 -34.99
C VAL A 516 -0.84 -15.60 -35.71
N VAL A 517 0.33 -16.14 -35.41
CA VAL A 517 0.85 -17.37 -36.01
C VAL A 517 0.99 -18.44 -34.94
N ARG A 518 0.36 -19.60 -35.15
CA ARG A 518 0.39 -20.75 -34.24
C ARG A 518 1.12 -21.92 -34.88
N HIS A 519 2.02 -22.53 -34.12
CA HIS A 519 2.77 -23.73 -34.49
C HIS A 519 2.43 -24.88 -33.54
N GLN A 520 2.23 -26.07 -34.09
CA GLN A 520 1.94 -27.31 -33.34
C GLN A 520 2.57 -28.52 -34.05
N ALA A 521 2.68 -29.65 -33.34
CA ALA A 521 3.05 -30.92 -33.95
C ALA A 521 1.91 -31.46 -34.84
N ASP A 522 0.68 -31.39 -34.34
CA ASP A 522 -0.52 -31.84 -35.06
C ASP A 522 -0.84 -30.91 -36.23
N ARG A 523 -1.32 -31.46 -37.34
CA ARG A 523 -1.74 -30.65 -38.51
C ARG A 523 -3.05 -29.90 -38.32
N THR A 524 -3.86 -30.29 -37.33
CA THR A 524 -5.15 -29.66 -37.06
C THR A 524 -5.01 -28.69 -35.89
N PRO A 525 -5.38 -27.41 -36.05
CA PRO A 525 -5.31 -26.44 -34.96
C PRO A 525 -6.11 -26.89 -33.74
N ARG A 526 -5.46 -26.92 -32.58
CA ARG A 526 -6.11 -27.27 -31.30
C ARG A 526 -5.75 -26.28 -30.20
N LEU A 527 -6.78 -25.73 -29.57
CA LEU A 527 -6.66 -24.89 -28.37
C LEU A 527 -6.59 -25.76 -27.10
N GLY A 528 -5.79 -25.34 -26.12
CA GLY A 528 -5.57 -26.00 -24.83
C GLY A 528 -4.45 -27.04 -24.81
N GLY A 529 -3.86 -27.36 -25.96
CA GLY A 529 -2.76 -28.32 -26.11
C GLY A 529 -1.40 -27.67 -26.39
N PRO A 530 -0.31 -28.47 -26.48
CA PRO A 530 1.03 -27.94 -26.71
C PRO A 530 1.10 -27.11 -27.99
N HIS A 531 1.66 -25.91 -27.88
CA HIS A 531 1.73 -24.98 -29.01
C HIS A 531 2.78 -23.87 -28.79
N VAL A 532 3.17 -23.23 -29.88
CA VAL A 532 3.90 -21.96 -29.88
C VAL A 532 3.06 -20.96 -30.65
N THR A 533 2.64 -19.88 -30.00
CA THR A 533 1.90 -18.79 -30.66
C THR A 533 2.74 -17.53 -30.61
N VAL A 534 2.85 -16.84 -31.75
CA VAL A 534 3.55 -15.58 -31.92
C VAL A 534 2.56 -14.53 -32.39
N VAL A 535 2.58 -13.35 -31.79
CA VAL A 535 1.77 -12.20 -32.16
C VAL A 535 2.70 -11.05 -32.54
N THR A 536 2.61 -10.60 -33.78
CA THR A 536 3.33 -9.43 -34.29
C THR A 536 2.35 -8.38 -34.80
N ASP A 537 2.72 -7.11 -34.78
CA ASP A 537 1.94 -6.08 -35.47
C ASP A 537 2.24 -6.03 -36.99
N ALA A 538 1.65 -5.05 -37.67
CA ALA A 538 1.87 -4.79 -39.10
C ALA A 538 3.32 -4.36 -39.43
N ASP A 539 4.05 -3.77 -38.48
CA ASP A 539 5.42 -3.31 -38.63
C ASP A 539 6.47 -4.39 -38.29
N GLY A 540 6.01 -5.60 -37.91
CA GLY A 540 6.87 -6.74 -37.54
C GLY A 540 7.42 -6.67 -36.11
N VAL A 541 6.85 -5.81 -35.27
CA VAL A 541 7.15 -5.70 -33.84
C VAL A 541 6.50 -6.86 -33.08
N LEU A 542 7.28 -7.53 -32.23
CA LEU A 542 6.79 -8.62 -31.39
C LEU A 542 5.95 -8.07 -30.24
N LEU A 543 4.64 -8.35 -30.24
CA LEU A 543 3.72 -7.98 -29.16
C LEU A 543 3.63 -9.06 -28.08
N GLY A 544 3.84 -10.31 -28.47
CA GLY A 544 3.98 -11.39 -27.52
C GLY A 544 4.23 -12.75 -28.16
N VAL A 545 4.73 -13.66 -27.35
CA VAL A 545 4.96 -15.06 -27.72
C VAL A 545 4.62 -15.95 -26.53
N THR A 546 4.04 -17.11 -26.78
CA THR A 546 3.89 -18.16 -25.77
C THR A 546 4.36 -19.50 -26.33
N ARG A 547 5.08 -20.26 -25.50
CA ARG A 547 5.62 -21.58 -25.78
C ARG A 547 5.12 -22.54 -24.70
N MET A 548 3.96 -23.13 -24.96
CA MET A 548 3.30 -24.09 -24.06
C MET A 548 3.82 -25.50 -24.32
N VAL A 549 5.12 -25.71 -24.13
CA VAL A 549 5.78 -27.01 -24.34
C VAL A 549 6.22 -27.56 -22.98
N PRO A 550 5.66 -28.68 -22.50
CA PRO A 550 6.09 -29.31 -21.26
C PRO A 550 7.57 -29.71 -21.33
N PRO A 551 8.41 -29.35 -20.35
CA PRO A 551 9.79 -29.82 -20.30
C PRO A 551 9.85 -31.30 -19.92
N ALA A 552 11.00 -31.94 -20.17
CA ALA A 552 11.29 -33.25 -19.62
C ALA A 552 11.20 -33.20 -18.08
N THR A 553 10.48 -34.14 -17.47
CA THR A 553 10.12 -34.15 -16.04
C THR A 553 11.30 -33.86 -15.11
N GLY A 554 11.11 -32.93 -14.16
CA GLY A 554 12.04 -32.70 -13.04
C GLY A 554 12.95 -31.47 -13.15
N ARG A 555 12.81 -30.63 -14.19
CA ARG A 555 13.58 -29.37 -14.30
C ARG A 555 12.86 -28.21 -13.62
N GLU A 556 13.55 -27.58 -12.68
CA GLU A 556 13.08 -26.35 -12.01
C GLU A 556 13.32 -25.11 -12.89
N PRO A 557 12.47 -24.07 -12.79
CA PRO A 557 12.66 -22.84 -13.54
C PRO A 557 13.83 -22.03 -12.95
N VAL A 558 14.32 -21.07 -13.73
CA VAL A 558 15.43 -20.21 -13.30
C VAL A 558 15.08 -19.43 -12.01
N GLY A 559 16.00 -19.42 -11.05
CA GLY A 559 15.82 -18.70 -9.78
C GLY A 559 15.66 -17.18 -9.98
N ALA A 560 14.97 -16.51 -9.04
CA ALA A 560 14.51 -15.12 -9.19
C ALA A 560 15.60 -14.09 -9.55
N VAL A 561 16.83 -14.26 -9.05
CA VAL A 561 17.96 -13.35 -9.34
C VAL A 561 18.39 -13.47 -10.81
N ASN A 562 18.58 -14.69 -11.29
CA ASN A 562 18.99 -14.96 -12.66
C ASN A 562 17.85 -14.65 -13.64
N ALA A 563 16.61 -14.95 -13.26
CA ALA A 563 15.43 -14.64 -14.07
C ALA A 563 15.31 -13.14 -14.33
N ARG A 564 15.61 -12.29 -13.33
CA ARG A 564 15.61 -10.83 -13.51
C ARG A 564 16.64 -10.37 -14.54
N ALA A 565 17.87 -10.90 -14.49
CA ALA A 565 18.93 -10.51 -15.42
C ALA A 565 18.58 -10.91 -16.85
N LEU A 566 18.23 -12.18 -17.05
CA LEU A 566 17.82 -12.73 -18.35
C LEU A 566 16.59 -12.01 -18.94
N ALA A 567 15.63 -11.63 -18.09
CA ALA A 567 14.47 -10.88 -18.54
C ALA A 567 14.84 -9.49 -19.07
N LEU A 568 15.76 -8.78 -18.40
CA LEU A 568 16.20 -7.46 -18.85
C LEU A 568 17.00 -7.54 -20.15
N GLU A 569 17.85 -8.56 -20.28
CA GLU A 569 18.55 -8.86 -21.54
C GLU A 569 17.56 -9.17 -22.67
N PHE A 570 16.55 -9.99 -22.39
CA PHE A 570 15.50 -10.32 -23.35
C PHE A 570 14.71 -9.07 -23.79
N PHE A 571 14.25 -8.23 -22.85
CA PHE A 571 13.53 -7.00 -23.22
C PHE A 571 14.40 -6.09 -24.11
N ALA A 572 15.68 -5.92 -23.76
CA ALA A 572 16.61 -5.11 -24.54
C ALA A 572 16.87 -5.70 -25.94
N ALA A 573 16.89 -7.03 -26.08
CA ALA A 573 17.05 -7.70 -27.36
C ALA A 573 15.82 -7.58 -28.26
N VAL A 574 14.61 -7.58 -27.69
CA VAL A 574 13.36 -7.46 -28.44
C VAL A 574 13.12 -6.03 -28.92
N ASP A 575 13.25 -5.05 -28.01
CA ASP A 575 12.97 -3.64 -28.28
C ASP A 575 13.75 -2.75 -27.28
N PRO A 576 14.93 -2.24 -27.66
CA PRO A 576 15.78 -1.44 -26.78
C PRO A 576 15.11 -0.15 -26.29
N GLU A 577 14.31 0.51 -27.13
CA GLU A 577 13.63 1.76 -26.79
C GLU A 577 12.53 1.52 -25.76
N HIS A 578 11.70 0.49 -26.00
CA HIS A 578 10.68 0.08 -25.03
C HIS A 578 11.32 -0.39 -23.72
N ALA A 579 12.42 -1.16 -23.78
CA ALA A 579 13.12 -1.67 -22.62
C ALA A 579 13.66 -0.55 -21.71
N ALA A 580 14.09 0.58 -22.28
CA ALA A 580 14.60 1.72 -21.52
C ALA A 580 13.55 2.33 -20.57
N GLY A 581 12.25 2.17 -20.88
CA GLY A 581 11.15 2.63 -20.03
C GLY A 581 10.68 1.59 -18.99
N LEU A 582 11.21 0.37 -18.98
CA LEU A 582 10.72 -0.69 -18.10
C LEU A 582 11.31 -0.63 -16.69
N SER A 583 10.44 -0.83 -15.70
CA SER A 583 10.81 -1.00 -14.29
C SER A 583 10.29 -2.33 -13.74
N VAL A 584 11.17 -3.16 -13.19
CA VAL A 584 10.79 -4.44 -12.58
C VAL A 584 9.93 -4.20 -11.34
N GLN A 585 8.73 -4.77 -11.33
CA GLN A 585 7.78 -4.67 -10.23
C GLN A 585 7.98 -5.80 -9.22
N TRP A 586 8.05 -7.03 -9.71
CA TRP A 586 8.29 -8.23 -8.90
C TRP A 586 8.75 -9.40 -9.77
N VAL A 587 9.34 -10.39 -9.11
CA VAL A 587 9.76 -11.67 -9.71
C VAL A 587 9.23 -12.78 -8.82
N ASP A 588 8.44 -13.70 -9.38
CA ASP A 588 7.82 -14.79 -8.62
C ASP A 588 7.67 -16.05 -9.48
N ARG A 589 7.54 -17.21 -8.85
CA ARG A 589 7.26 -18.47 -9.56
C ARG A 589 5.87 -18.40 -10.19
N HIS A 590 5.77 -18.80 -11.45
CA HIS A 590 4.53 -18.80 -12.22
C HIS A 590 4.57 -19.97 -13.20
N ASP A 591 3.81 -21.01 -12.88
CA ASP A 591 3.72 -22.22 -13.69
C ASP A 591 2.47 -22.15 -14.57
N GLU A 592 2.61 -22.53 -15.84
CA GLU A 592 1.50 -22.65 -16.80
C GLU A 592 1.09 -24.13 -16.95
N THR A 593 -0.10 -24.39 -17.51
CA THR A 593 -0.60 -25.75 -17.70
C THR A 593 -1.14 -25.98 -19.10
N VAL A 594 -0.85 -27.15 -19.66
CA VAL A 594 -1.30 -27.56 -20.98
C VAL A 594 -1.84 -28.98 -20.96
N THR A 595 -2.82 -29.30 -21.80
CA THR A 595 -3.46 -30.63 -21.85
C THR A 595 -3.11 -31.34 -23.15
N ASP A 596 -2.57 -32.56 -23.08
CA ASP A 596 -2.16 -33.31 -24.28
C ASP A 596 -3.35 -33.93 -25.06
N ALA A 597 -3.05 -34.68 -26.12
CA ALA A 597 -4.03 -35.43 -26.92
C ALA A 597 -4.76 -36.51 -26.12
N GLU A 598 -4.11 -37.08 -25.10
CA GLU A 598 -4.67 -38.09 -24.22
C GLU A 598 -5.47 -37.51 -23.04
N GLY A 599 -5.59 -36.18 -22.95
CA GLY A 599 -6.31 -35.48 -21.89
C GLY A 599 -5.52 -35.35 -20.57
N ARG A 600 -4.23 -35.67 -20.57
CA ARG A 600 -3.36 -35.51 -19.39
C ARG A 600 -2.89 -34.06 -19.30
N ARG A 601 -2.91 -33.51 -18.08
CA ARG A 601 -2.40 -32.17 -17.80
C ARG A 601 -0.90 -32.22 -17.52
N HIS A 602 -0.18 -31.33 -18.15
CA HIS A 602 1.26 -31.11 -18.00
C HIS A 602 1.51 -29.71 -17.49
N THR A 603 2.49 -29.56 -16.60
CA THR A 603 2.91 -28.27 -16.06
C THR A 603 4.12 -27.77 -16.84
N VAL A 604 4.06 -26.50 -17.24
CA VAL A 604 5.19 -25.75 -17.81
C VAL A 604 5.71 -24.82 -16.72
N PRO A 605 6.77 -25.22 -15.99
CA PRO A 605 7.28 -24.43 -14.87
C PRO A 605 7.89 -23.12 -15.35
N GLY A 606 7.76 -22.06 -14.55
CA GLY A 606 8.28 -20.76 -14.95
C GLY A 606 8.54 -19.81 -13.78
N THR A 607 9.37 -18.80 -14.04
CA THR A 607 9.59 -17.65 -13.17
C THR A 607 9.18 -16.39 -13.93
N LYS A 608 8.14 -15.71 -13.44
CA LYS A 608 7.60 -14.50 -14.07
C LYS A 608 8.32 -13.26 -13.56
N VAL A 609 8.87 -12.49 -14.48
CA VAL A 609 9.40 -11.15 -14.25
C VAL A 609 8.38 -10.15 -14.77
N LYS A 610 7.65 -9.49 -13.85
CA LYS A 610 6.66 -8.48 -14.20
C LYS A 610 7.31 -7.10 -14.18
N THR A 611 7.14 -6.34 -15.27
CA THR A 611 7.63 -4.98 -15.41
C THR A 611 6.49 -4.01 -15.66
N ARG A 612 6.77 -2.73 -15.44
CA ARG A 612 5.87 -1.62 -15.75
C ARG A 612 6.63 -0.56 -16.53
N HIS A 613 6.07 -0.13 -17.65
CA HIS A 613 6.60 0.91 -18.50
C HIS A 613 6.22 2.30 -17.96
N GLN A 614 6.95 3.35 -18.36
CA GLN A 614 6.75 4.72 -17.87
C GLN A 614 5.39 5.32 -18.29
N ASP A 615 4.81 4.85 -19.39
CA ASP A 615 3.46 5.20 -19.85
C ASP A 615 2.34 4.56 -19.01
N GLY A 616 2.70 3.68 -18.06
CA GLY A 616 1.77 2.97 -17.19
C GLY A 616 1.36 1.58 -17.66
N GLY A 617 1.74 1.17 -18.88
CA GLY A 617 1.55 -0.17 -19.42
C GLY A 617 2.42 -1.22 -18.71
N TYR A 618 2.03 -2.49 -18.83
CA TYR A 618 2.77 -3.61 -18.28
C TYR A 618 3.39 -4.45 -19.39
N ALA A 619 4.55 -5.01 -19.09
CA ALA A 619 5.14 -6.10 -19.85
C ALA A 619 5.59 -7.19 -18.87
N TRP A 620 5.75 -8.41 -19.35
CA TRP A 620 6.36 -9.47 -18.57
C TRP A 620 6.97 -10.52 -19.46
N VAL A 621 7.91 -11.26 -18.87
CA VAL A 621 8.42 -12.50 -19.42
C VAL A 621 8.36 -13.59 -18.35
N ILE A 622 8.00 -14.80 -18.76
CA ILE A 622 8.05 -16.01 -17.97
C ILE A 622 9.21 -16.83 -18.52
N LEU A 623 10.18 -17.13 -17.64
CA LEU A 623 11.37 -17.89 -17.98
C LEU A 623 11.27 -19.29 -17.40
N GLY A 624 11.36 -20.30 -18.27
CA GLY A 624 11.34 -21.70 -17.91
C GLY A 624 12.70 -22.20 -17.41
N PRO A 625 12.92 -23.52 -17.36
CA PRO A 625 14.24 -24.10 -17.15
C PRO A 625 15.26 -23.57 -18.17
N ASP A 626 16.53 -23.51 -17.77
CA ASP A 626 17.64 -23.09 -18.66
C ASP A 626 17.53 -21.66 -19.23
N GLY A 627 16.57 -20.85 -18.76
CA GLY A 627 16.38 -19.46 -19.19
C GLY A 627 15.53 -19.31 -20.46
N GLU A 628 14.88 -20.38 -20.90
CA GLU A 628 14.03 -20.34 -22.09
C GLU A 628 12.78 -19.47 -21.89
N VAL A 629 12.38 -18.73 -22.92
CA VAL A 629 11.18 -17.90 -22.86
C VAL A 629 9.93 -18.77 -23.02
N VAL A 630 9.16 -18.88 -21.94
CA VAL A 630 7.86 -19.57 -21.92
C VAL A 630 6.77 -18.62 -22.40
N THR A 631 6.73 -17.38 -21.93
CA THR A 631 5.74 -16.41 -22.38
C THR A 631 6.29 -15.00 -22.26
N TYR A 632 6.14 -14.20 -23.30
CA TYR A 632 6.39 -12.76 -23.31
C TYR A 632 5.15 -12.02 -23.77
N GLU A 633 4.80 -10.94 -23.08
CA GLU A 633 3.74 -10.03 -23.47
C GLU A 633 4.14 -8.59 -23.14
N ARG A 634 3.74 -7.62 -23.97
CA ARG A 634 3.92 -6.17 -23.75
C ARG A 634 2.65 -5.38 -24.04
N ASP A 635 2.70 -4.07 -23.74
CA ASP A 635 1.63 -3.10 -24.01
C ASP A 635 0.31 -3.42 -23.29
N ILE A 636 0.41 -3.96 -22.06
CA ILE A 636 -0.75 -4.47 -21.32
C ILE A 636 -1.33 -3.41 -20.40
N ALA A 637 -2.59 -3.06 -20.64
CA ALA A 637 -3.39 -2.17 -19.83
C ALA A 637 -4.26 -2.93 -18.82
N TRP A 638 -4.50 -2.30 -17.67
CA TRP A 638 -5.41 -2.80 -16.64
C TRP A 638 -6.63 -1.89 -16.52
N ASP A 639 -7.82 -2.49 -16.54
CA ASP A 639 -9.05 -1.83 -16.13
C ASP A 639 -9.20 -1.98 -14.61
N GLY A 640 -8.77 -0.94 -13.89
CA GLY A 640 -8.84 -0.89 -12.43
C GLY A 640 -10.27 -0.88 -11.89
N ALA A 641 -11.25 -0.39 -12.67
CA ALA A 641 -12.66 -0.35 -12.25
C ALA A 641 -13.32 -1.72 -12.38
N ALA A 642 -13.02 -2.46 -13.46
CA ALA A 642 -13.51 -3.82 -13.67
C ALA A 642 -12.69 -4.90 -12.94
N GLY A 643 -11.51 -4.55 -12.41
CA GLY A 643 -10.59 -5.49 -11.76
C GLY A 643 -10.03 -6.56 -12.70
N ARG A 644 -9.89 -6.22 -13.99
CA ARG A 644 -9.52 -7.13 -15.08
C ARG A 644 -8.45 -6.49 -15.98
N ARG A 645 -7.79 -7.31 -16.79
CA ARG A 645 -6.97 -6.85 -17.91
C ARG A 645 -7.88 -6.14 -18.93
N GLY A 646 -7.45 -4.96 -19.37
CA GLY A 646 -8.15 -4.18 -20.40
C GLY A 646 -7.78 -4.62 -21.81
N THR A 647 -6.53 -5.06 -21.99
CA THR A 647 -5.96 -5.56 -23.25
C THR A 647 -6.42 -6.99 -23.56
N GLU A 648 -6.71 -7.28 -24.81
CA GLU A 648 -7.07 -8.62 -25.29
C GLU A 648 -5.97 -9.69 -25.00
N MET A 649 -6.37 -10.97 -24.93
CA MET A 649 -5.51 -12.07 -24.44
C MET A 649 -5.31 -13.17 -25.49
N TRP A 650 -4.78 -12.78 -26.64
CA TRP A 650 -4.60 -13.64 -27.81
C TRP A 650 -3.57 -14.76 -27.72
N LEU A 651 -2.82 -14.80 -26.62
CA LEU A 651 -1.92 -15.91 -26.30
C LEU A 651 -2.56 -16.91 -25.33
N HIS A 652 -3.80 -16.66 -24.88
CA HIS A 652 -4.48 -17.47 -23.88
C HIS A 652 -5.65 -18.22 -24.52
N ASP A 653 -5.46 -19.52 -24.73
CA ASP A 653 -6.43 -20.39 -25.42
C ASP A 653 -7.83 -20.38 -24.78
N SER A 654 -7.93 -20.28 -23.46
CA SER A 654 -9.21 -20.18 -22.74
C SER A 654 -9.96 -18.88 -23.05
N TRP A 655 -9.23 -17.79 -23.30
CA TRP A 655 -9.80 -16.52 -23.71
C TRP A 655 -10.21 -16.53 -25.18
N ILE A 656 -9.39 -17.12 -26.07
CA ILE A 656 -9.73 -17.30 -27.49
C ILE A 656 -11.01 -18.13 -27.64
N LEU A 657 -11.11 -19.26 -26.93
CA LEU A 657 -12.32 -20.08 -26.92
C LEU A 657 -13.56 -19.28 -26.51
N ALA A 658 -13.44 -18.42 -25.51
CA ALA A 658 -14.55 -17.58 -25.08
C ALA A 658 -14.92 -16.49 -26.09
N ARG A 659 -13.92 -15.90 -26.76
CA ARG A 659 -14.12 -14.91 -27.83
C ARG A 659 -14.85 -15.52 -29.01
N ASP A 660 -14.44 -16.73 -29.40
CA ASP A 660 -15.02 -17.47 -30.52
C ASP A 660 -16.39 -18.09 -30.17
N GLY A 661 -16.91 -17.86 -28.95
CA GLY A 661 -18.19 -18.40 -28.48
C GLY A 661 -18.18 -19.91 -28.18
N LEU A 662 -17.00 -20.52 -28.15
CA LEU A 662 -16.77 -21.95 -27.95
C LEU A 662 -16.47 -22.32 -26.48
N GLY A 663 -16.34 -21.33 -25.59
CA GLY A 663 -16.02 -21.53 -24.18
C GLY A 663 -16.63 -20.47 -23.25
N PRO A 664 -16.65 -20.71 -21.93
CA PRO A 664 -17.16 -19.74 -20.97
C PRO A 664 -16.19 -18.56 -20.82
N GLN A 665 -16.72 -17.35 -20.60
CA GLN A 665 -15.93 -16.17 -20.27
C GLN A 665 -15.00 -16.43 -19.06
N PRO A 666 -13.67 -16.28 -19.21
CA PRO A 666 -12.76 -16.42 -18.09
C PRO A 666 -13.06 -15.41 -16.97
N PRO A 667 -12.98 -15.83 -15.69
CA PRO A 667 -13.20 -14.96 -14.56
C PRO A 667 -12.10 -13.90 -14.45
N ALA A 668 -12.34 -12.84 -13.67
CA ALA A 668 -11.29 -11.86 -13.40
C ALA A 668 -10.07 -12.58 -12.77
N PRO A 669 -8.83 -12.24 -13.18
CA PRO A 669 -8.41 -11.00 -13.83
C PRO A 669 -8.38 -11.02 -15.37
N TYR A 670 -8.82 -12.08 -16.03
CA TYR A 670 -8.78 -12.17 -17.50
C TYR A 670 -9.66 -11.10 -18.17
N ALA A 671 -9.20 -10.64 -19.33
CA ALA A 671 -9.92 -9.68 -20.15
C ALA A 671 -11.30 -10.22 -20.57
N LEU A 672 -12.23 -9.31 -20.83
CA LEU A 672 -13.51 -9.69 -21.43
C LEU A 672 -13.25 -10.15 -22.86
N ALA A 673 -13.76 -11.32 -23.20
CA ALA A 673 -13.81 -11.81 -24.56
C ALA A 673 -15.04 -11.18 -25.21
N ARG A 674 -14.85 -10.02 -25.84
CA ARG A 674 -15.88 -9.35 -26.64
C ARG A 674 -15.71 -9.81 -28.08
N ALA A 675 -16.82 -10.12 -28.75
CA ALA A 675 -16.83 -10.46 -30.16
C ALA A 675 -16.66 -9.22 -31.04
#